data_AF-B9L328-F1
#
_entry.id   AF-B9L328-F1
#
_cell.length_a   1.000
_cell.length_b   1.000
_cell.length_c   1.000
_cell.angle_alpha   90.00
_cell.angle_beta   90.00
_cell.angle_gamma   90.00
#
_symmetry.space_group_name_H-M   'P 1'
#
loop_
_entity.id
_entity.type
_entity.pdbx_description
1 polymer ?
#
loop_
_entity_poly.entity_id
_entity_poly.type
_entity_poly.pdbx_seq_one_letter_code
_entity_poly.pdbx_strand_id
1 'polypeptide(L)'
;MRRFVLAAALALLLTPLAPVQATSPGEILVCPDCPQRDLAAAIAAAPAGAVIRVRGGYYPGPLVIDRPVTLLGEDWPIIDGGGRSTVVHVAAPEVHLEGFVVRGSGTSHDREDSGILVTAAQARIIGNRVLDSLFGIQLLDAPDGLVQENLVVGKPLPEPQRGDGIKLWYSPRARVVGNHVQDSRDVLVWYSDGTLVEGNLVERGRYGIHFMYSNDSTIERNVLRDNSVGLYLMYGARMTVRGNVFLHNRGPSGHGLALKETDGALVEGNLMLRNRVGLYIDNSPISENVVNRISGNWIAYNDIGLLVSPATRRNVIAGNTMLENIEQAVPQGGGTLQHLSWEENGRGNFWSDYAGYDADRDGIGDLPYESRALSSALTDRAPLLAFFRFSIAAMALDLAARAVPLFQPPPRLADPSPLVAATPWPAVPWDAPAPAPYRAFLSLGVLGLALLPLLVAFRRPRPALALAGAPAASTSTISCLAPEQADLEQEIAAVAPVIQVNQLRKRYGERMVLDGVSFAVQPGEAVALWGPNGAGKTTILRCLLGRTNYEGTVSVFGRSPLRDGPAVRARIGYVPQQLPLLDLPVGELVTTIAQLRGEPLERAWERLRTFGLEQAWHQPMRTLSGGMQQRLALVLATIADPPLLLLDEPTANLDATAREDLLAVLERLRDEGRTIVFASHRPDDVWRLATRVLRLQDGHLVAESRSVFQPKQDVQQLLVLQLEEEALQPATHLLSAHGFLAYRVGHEVRVLVTRDRKAEPFFLLARVGIRVRDFRLEASDGW
;
A
#
# COMPACT_ATOMS: atom_id res chain seq x y z
N MET A 1 -35.67 -48.72 60.54
CA MET A 1 -34.38 -48.26 59.97
C MET A 1 -34.46 -48.25 58.43
N ARG A 2 -35.38 -47.51 57.79
CA ARG A 2 -35.26 -46.11 57.31
C ARG A 2 -34.00 -45.69 56.52
N ARG A 3 -33.07 -46.60 56.18
CA ARG A 3 -31.99 -46.32 55.19
C ARG A 3 -31.86 -47.37 54.07
N PHE A 4 -32.60 -48.48 54.12
CA PHE A 4 -32.50 -49.54 53.10
C PHE A 4 -33.64 -49.59 52.07
N VAL A 5 -34.72 -48.82 52.25
CA VAL A 5 -35.84 -48.80 51.29
C VAL A 5 -35.68 -47.68 50.23
N LEU A 6 -34.78 -46.72 50.44
CA LEU A 6 -34.50 -45.66 49.45
C LEU A 6 -33.50 -46.08 48.36
N ALA A 7 -32.78 -47.18 48.53
CA ALA A 7 -31.76 -47.64 47.58
C ALA A 7 -32.33 -48.51 46.43
N ALA A 8 -33.49 -49.15 46.64
CA ALA A 8 -34.12 -50.00 45.62
C ALA A 8 -35.03 -49.22 44.65
N ALA A 9 -35.47 -48.02 45.02
CA ALA A 9 -36.27 -47.15 44.13
C ALA A 9 -35.40 -46.30 43.17
N LEU A 10 -34.10 -46.17 43.43
CA LEU A 10 -33.18 -45.42 42.57
C LEU A 10 -32.46 -46.29 41.52
N ALA A 11 -32.53 -47.62 41.63
CA ALA A 11 -31.83 -48.55 40.73
C ALA A 11 -32.67 -49.03 39.54
N LEU A 12 -33.97 -48.69 39.47
CA LEU A 12 -34.84 -48.99 38.32
C LEU A 12 -35.01 -47.81 37.33
N LEU A 13 -34.26 -46.72 37.52
CA LEU A 13 -34.23 -45.55 36.61
C LEU A 13 -32.94 -45.45 35.78
N LEU A 14 -32.09 -46.49 35.81
CA LEU A 14 -30.82 -46.55 35.07
C LEU A 14 -30.77 -47.78 34.17
N THR A 15 -31.76 -47.94 33.29
CA THR A 15 -31.54 -48.61 32.01
C THR A 15 -31.09 -47.55 31.01
N PRO A 16 -29.93 -47.69 30.34
CA PRO A 16 -29.60 -46.81 29.25
C PRO A 16 -30.61 -47.08 28.13
N LEU A 17 -31.58 -46.19 27.98
CA LEU A 17 -32.31 -46.07 26.73
C LEU A 17 -31.25 -45.72 25.68
N ALA A 18 -30.98 -46.65 24.77
CA ALA A 18 -30.27 -46.34 23.54
C ALA A 18 -30.93 -45.09 22.93
N PRO A 19 -30.16 -44.09 22.48
CA PRO A 19 -30.76 -42.91 21.89
C PRO A 19 -31.48 -43.36 20.63
N VAL A 20 -32.81 -43.44 20.70
CA VAL A 20 -33.66 -43.47 19.52
C VAL A 20 -33.51 -42.08 18.92
N GLN A 21 -32.56 -41.95 17.98
CA GLN A 21 -32.47 -40.80 17.11
C GLN A 21 -33.76 -40.76 16.29
N ALA A 22 -34.71 -39.93 16.72
CA ALA A 22 -35.79 -39.51 15.86
C ALA A 22 -35.18 -38.58 14.82
N THR A 23 -34.75 -39.16 13.68
CA THR A 23 -34.38 -38.39 12.49
C THR A 23 -35.61 -37.64 12.02
N SER A 24 -35.50 -36.31 11.99
CA SER A 24 -36.47 -35.43 11.35
C SER A 24 -36.66 -35.87 9.89
N PRO A 25 -37.88 -35.84 9.31
CA PRO A 25 -38.06 -36.16 7.91
C PRO A 25 -37.33 -35.11 7.05
N GLY A 26 -36.23 -35.50 6.42
CA GLY A 26 -35.36 -34.62 5.61
C GLY A 26 -33.91 -34.50 6.10
N GLU A 27 -33.55 -35.20 7.17
CA GLU A 27 -32.22 -35.15 7.77
C GLU A 27 -31.36 -36.35 7.34
N ILE A 28 -30.21 -36.09 6.71
CA ILE A 28 -29.27 -37.11 6.22
C ILE A 28 -28.08 -37.18 7.18
N LEU A 29 -27.78 -38.37 7.71
CA LEU A 29 -26.61 -38.60 8.55
C LEU A 29 -25.46 -39.18 7.73
N VAL A 30 -24.29 -38.54 7.81
CA VAL A 30 -23.03 -38.99 7.19
C VAL A 30 -21.99 -39.22 8.27
N CYS A 31 -21.35 -40.39 8.27
CA CYS A 31 -20.35 -40.77 9.26
C CYS A 31 -19.54 -41.98 8.78
N PRO A 32 -18.33 -42.20 9.29
CA PRO A 32 -17.50 -43.34 8.89
C PRO A 32 -18.18 -44.70 9.11
N ASP A 33 -19.02 -44.79 10.15
CA ASP A 33 -19.61 -46.05 10.64
C ASP A 33 -21.11 -46.24 10.28
N CYS A 34 -21.74 -45.33 9.54
CA CYS A 34 -23.15 -45.44 9.14
C CYS A 34 -23.32 -45.87 7.67
N PRO A 35 -24.56 -46.15 7.23
CA PRO A 35 -24.81 -46.58 5.85
C PRO A 35 -24.36 -45.58 4.80
N GLN A 36 -24.49 -44.28 5.08
CA GLN A 36 -23.98 -43.22 4.22
C GLN A 36 -22.62 -42.73 4.74
N ARG A 37 -21.56 -43.05 3.99
CA ARG A 37 -20.16 -42.72 4.34
C ARG A 37 -19.58 -41.63 3.45
N ASP A 38 -20.14 -41.45 2.26
CA ASP A 38 -19.66 -40.52 1.26
C ASP A 38 -20.45 -39.21 1.34
N LEU A 39 -19.75 -38.15 1.72
CA LEU A 39 -20.32 -36.81 1.87
C LEU A 39 -20.78 -36.23 0.52
N ALA A 40 -20.01 -36.45 -0.56
CA ALA A 40 -20.37 -35.96 -1.89
C ALA A 40 -21.63 -36.67 -2.41
N ALA A 41 -21.71 -37.99 -2.21
CA ALA A 41 -22.90 -38.76 -2.56
C ALA A 41 -24.13 -38.32 -1.74
N ALA A 42 -23.96 -37.98 -0.46
CA ALA A 42 -25.03 -37.47 0.38
C ALA A 42 -25.58 -36.13 -0.12
N ILE A 43 -24.70 -35.20 -0.52
CA ILE A 43 -25.10 -33.90 -1.10
C ILE A 43 -25.83 -34.09 -2.42
N ALA A 44 -25.32 -34.96 -3.30
CA ALA A 44 -25.93 -35.22 -4.60
C ALA A 44 -27.35 -35.80 -4.48
N ALA A 45 -27.60 -36.63 -3.46
CA ALA A 45 -28.90 -37.24 -3.19
C ALA A 45 -29.86 -36.34 -2.38
N ALA A 46 -29.36 -35.24 -1.82
CA ALA A 46 -30.14 -34.38 -0.93
C ALA A 46 -31.15 -33.51 -1.69
N PRO A 47 -32.41 -33.41 -1.24
CA PRO A 47 -33.33 -32.41 -1.74
C PRO A 47 -32.86 -31.00 -1.36
N ALA A 48 -33.30 -29.99 -2.13
CA ALA A 48 -33.06 -28.59 -1.79
C ALA A 48 -33.62 -28.28 -0.38
N GLY A 49 -32.82 -27.58 0.43
CA GLY A 49 -33.13 -27.25 1.82
C GLY A 49 -32.85 -28.38 2.82
N ALA A 50 -32.33 -29.53 2.40
CA ALA A 50 -32.03 -30.64 3.31
C ALA A 50 -30.93 -30.30 4.32
N VAL A 51 -31.01 -30.93 5.48
CA VAL A 51 -29.97 -30.87 6.52
C VAL A 51 -29.15 -32.16 6.49
N ILE A 52 -27.84 -32.02 6.34
CA ILE A 52 -26.86 -33.11 6.33
C ILE A 52 -25.99 -32.97 7.57
N ARG A 53 -26.13 -33.89 8.52
CA ARG A 53 -25.26 -33.98 9.70
C ARG A 53 -24.06 -34.85 9.38
N VAL A 54 -22.86 -34.35 9.65
CA VAL A 54 -21.60 -35.04 9.38
C VAL A 54 -20.86 -35.24 10.69
N ARG A 55 -20.70 -36.49 11.13
CA ARG A 55 -19.95 -36.79 12.36
C ARG A 55 -18.44 -36.75 12.16
N GLY A 56 -17.71 -36.60 13.25
CA GLY A 56 -16.26 -36.64 13.29
C GLY A 56 -15.69 -37.81 12.50
N GLY A 57 -14.76 -37.49 11.61
CA GLY A 57 -14.25 -38.42 10.61
C GLY A 57 -13.38 -37.71 9.59
N TYR A 58 -12.75 -38.50 8.73
CA TYR A 58 -11.96 -38.00 7.61
C TYR A 58 -12.73 -38.17 6.31
N TYR A 59 -12.89 -37.06 5.59
CA TYR A 59 -13.61 -36.98 4.32
C TYR A 59 -12.67 -36.44 3.24
N PRO A 60 -12.43 -37.20 2.16
CA PRO A 60 -11.56 -36.75 1.09
C PRO A 60 -12.22 -35.61 0.30
N GLY A 61 -11.48 -34.52 0.08
CA GLY A 61 -11.81 -33.49 -0.90
C GLY A 61 -11.26 -33.81 -2.30
N PRO A 62 -11.54 -32.98 -3.31
CA PRO A 62 -12.34 -31.75 -3.24
C PRO A 62 -13.85 -32.03 -3.10
N LEU A 63 -14.55 -31.15 -2.39
CA LEU A 63 -16.00 -31.20 -2.19
C LEU A 63 -16.68 -30.04 -2.95
N VAL A 64 -17.67 -30.35 -3.77
CA VAL A 64 -18.50 -29.35 -4.46
C VAL A 64 -19.92 -29.42 -3.88
N ILE A 65 -20.44 -28.28 -3.46
CA ILE A 65 -21.78 -28.11 -2.91
C ILE A 65 -22.60 -27.31 -3.94
N ASP A 66 -23.25 -28.04 -4.84
CA ASP A 66 -24.01 -27.52 -5.99
C ASP A 66 -25.54 -27.51 -5.77
N ARG A 67 -25.98 -27.76 -4.53
CA ARG A 67 -27.39 -27.69 -4.12
C ARG A 67 -27.53 -26.84 -2.85
N PRO A 68 -28.67 -26.15 -2.66
CA PRO A 68 -28.94 -25.40 -1.44
C PRO A 68 -29.16 -26.39 -0.30
N VAL A 69 -28.15 -26.61 0.54
CA VAL A 69 -28.21 -27.56 1.67
C VAL A 69 -27.55 -26.97 2.91
N THR A 70 -27.93 -27.49 4.08
CA THR A 70 -27.27 -27.19 5.35
C THR A 70 -26.40 -28.36 5.77
N LEU A 71 -25.09 -28.14 5.86
CA LEU A 71 -24.08 -29.07 6.33
C LEU A 71 -23.68 -28.72 7.75
N LEU A 72 -23.94 -29.62 8.69
CA LEU A 72 -23.63 -29.45 10.12
C LEU A 72 -22.60 -30.48 10.55
N GLY A 73 -21.42 -30.02 10.94
CA GLY A 73 -20.34 -30.84 11.48
C GLY A 73 -20.52 -31.08 12.98
N GLU A 74 -20.53 -32.34 13.38
CA GLU A 74 -20.51 -32.79 14.78
C GLU A 74 -19.14 -33.39 15.07
N ASP A 75 -18.47 -32.97 16.14
CA ASP A 75 -17.12 -33.43 16.51
C ASP A 75 -16.04 -33.16 15.43
N TRP A 76 -16.12 -32.00 14.78
CA TRP A 76 -15.10 -31.48 13.86
C TRP A 76 -14.70 -32.44 12.71
N PRO A 77 -15.65 -32.85 11.85
CA PRO A 77 -15.33 -33.60 10.63
C PRO A 77 -14.29 -32.86 9.78
N ILE A 78 -13.32 -33.62 9.25
CA ILE A 78 -12.19 -33.10 8.48
C ILE A 78 -12.45 -33.33 6.99
N ILE A 79 -12.50 -32.25 6.22
CA ILE A 79 -12.46 -32.27 4.76
C ILE A 79 -11.02 -31.92 4.33
N ASP A 80 -10.33 -32.87 3.71
CA ASP A 80 -8.91 -32.73 3.36
C ASP A 80 -8.71 -32.74 1.83
N GLY A 81 -8.19 -31.65 1.28
CA GLY A 81 -7.93 -31.47 -0.15
C GLY A 81 -6.63 -32.11 -0.65
N GLY A 82 -5.81 -32.70 0.24
CA GLY A 82 -4.60 -33.41 -0.13
C GLY A 82 -3.50 -32.55 -0.77
N GLY A 83 -3.58 -31.22 -0.66
CA GLY A 83 -2.58 -30.26 -1.13
C GLY A 83 -2.62 -29.97 -2.62
N ARG A 84 -3.74 -30.24 -3.32
CA ARG A 84 -3.77 -30.22 -4.80
C ARG A 84 -4.63 -29.11 -5.42
N SER A 85 -5.75 -28.74 -4.80
CA SER A 85 -6.74 -27.82 -5.35
C SER A 85 -7.50 -27.09 -4.24
N THR A 86 -8.53 -26.32 -4.62
CA THR A 86 -9.56 -25.88 -3.68
C THR A 86 -10.21 -27.06 -2.96
N VAL A 87 -10.42 -26.94 -1.65
CA VAL A 87 -10.92 -28.04 -0.79
C VAL A 87 -12.44 -28.12 -0.82
N VAL A 88 -13.12 -27.00 -0.59
CA VAL A 88 -14.60 -26.91 -0.64
C VAL A 88 -15.00 -25.80 -1.60
N HIS A 89 -15.90 -26.11 -2.54
CA HIS A 89 -16.52 -25.14 -3.45
C HIS A 89 -18.04 -25.10 -3.23
N VAL A 90 -18.51 -24.00 -2.68
CA VAL A 90 -19.93 -23.66 -2.54
C VAL A 90 -20.39 -22.98 -3.84
N ALA A 91 -21.10 -23.74 -4.67
CA ALA A 91 -21.57 -23.32 -5.99
C ALA A 91 -23.08 -23.03 -6.04
N ALA A 92 -23.83 -23.40 -5.02
CA ALA A 92 -25.27 -23.12 -4.90
C ALA A 92 -25.58 -22.03 -3.88
N PRO A 93 -26.68 -21.27 -4.09
CA PRO A 93 -27.11 -20.25 -3.14
C PRO A 93 -27.62 -20.88 -1.84
N GLU A 94 -27.70 -20.07 -0.78
CA GLU A 94 -28.32 -20.45 0.50
C GLU A 94 -27.68 -21.69 1.18
N VAL A 95 -26.45 -22.05 0.79
CA VAL A 95 -25.70 -23.11 1.44
C VAL A 95 -25.28 -22.67 2.84
N HIS A 96 -25.48 -23.53 3.83
CA HIS A 96 -24.97 -23.35 5.17
C HIS A 96 -23.92 -24.40 5.48
N LEU A 97 -22.70 -23.99 5.84
CA LEU A 97 -21.59 -24.86 6.21
C LEU A 97 -21.07 -24.49 7.60
N GLU A 98 -21.23 -25.40 8.56
CA GLU A 98 -20.91 -25.15 9.97
C GLU A 98 -20.15 -26.30 10.64
N GLY A 99 -19.11 -25.98 11.43
CA GLY A 99 -18.47 -26.93 12.33
C GLY A 99 -17.46 -27.89 11.69
N PHE A 100 -16.87 -27.53 10.53
CA PHE A 100 -15.90 -28.38 9.83
C PHE A 100 -14.46 -27.93 10.05
N VAL A 101 -13.53 -28.89 9.98
CA VAL A 101 -12.12 -28.61 9.68
C VAL A 101 -11.91 -28.77 8.17
N VAL A 102 -11.55 -27.69 7.49
CA VAL A 102 -11.24 -27.70 6.05
C VAL A 102 -9.75 -27.46 5.89
N ARG A 103 -9.02 -28.39 5.30
CA ARG A 103 -7.55 -28.29 5.24
C ARG A 103 -6.92 -28.80 3.96
N GLY A 104 -5.64 -28.44 3.78
CA GLY A 104 -4.81 -29.01 2.73
C GLY A 104 -5.18 -28.50 1.36
N SER A 105 -5.38 -27.18 1.20
CA SER A 105 -5.57 -26.61 -0.13
C SER A 105 -4.29 -26.71 -0.97
N GLY A 106 -4.42 -26.56 -2.29
CA GLY A 106 -3.30 -26.45 -3.22
C GLY A 106 -2.42 -25.22 -3.00
N THR A 107 -1.45 -25.03 -3.88
CA THR A 107 -0.45 -23.95 -3.81
C THR A 107 -0.43 -23.06 -5.06
N SER A 108 -1.42 -23.19 -5.94
CA SER A 108 -1.49 -22.35 -7.15
C SER A 108 -2.08 -20.98 -6.84
N HIS A 109 -1.28 -19.93 -7.05
CA HIS A 109 -1.76 -18.54 -7.06
C HIS A 109 -2.63 -18.24 -8.27
N ASP A 110 -2.37 -18.87 -9.42
CA ASP A 110 -3.14 -18.61 -10.65
C ASP A 110 -4.58 -19.10 -10.55
N ARG A 111 -4.79 -20.23 -9.86
CA ARG A 111 -6.14 -20.79 -9.60
C ARG A 111 -6.76 -20.30 -8.30
N GLU A 112 -5.96 -19.61 -7.48
CA GLU A 112 -6.32 -19.24 -6.11
C GLU A 112 -6.80 -20.44 -5.27
N ASP A 113 -6.00 -21.52 -5.21
CA ASP A 113 -6.40 -22.77 -4.55
C ASP A 113 -6.80 -22.53 -3.06
N SER A 114 -8.10 -22.67 -2.78
CA SER A 114 -8.72 -22.18 -1.54
C SER A 114 -9.07 -23.26 -0.52
N GLY A 115 -9.18 -22.91 0.75
CA GLY A 115 -9.89 -23.74 1.71
C GLY A 115 -11.36 -23.84 1.34
N ILE A 116 -12.05 -22.69 1.36
CA ILE A 116 -13.47 -22.58 1.01
C ILE A 116 -13.62 -21.51 -0.07
N LEU A 117 -14.12 -21.89 -1.24
CA LEU A 117 -14.51 -20.98 -2.31
C LEU A 117 -16.03 -20.92 -2.37
N VAL A 118 -16.59 -19.71 -2.40
CA VAL A 118 -18.02 -19.43 -2.52
C VAL A 118 -18.24 -18.60 -3.77
N THR A 119 -19.05 -19.12 -4.69
CA THR A 119 -19.41 -18.44 -5.95
C THR A 119 -20.92 -18.31 -6.14
N ALA A 120 -21.66 -18.23 -5.03
CA ALA A 120 -23.10 -18.14 -5.03
C ALA A 120 -23.61 -17.27 -3.86
N ALA A 121 -24.77 -16.67 -4.04
CA ALA A 121 -25.36 -15.72 -3.10
C ALA A 121 -25.79 -16.38 -1.78
N GLN A 122 -25.83 -15.59 -0.71
CA GLN A 122 -26.44 -15.95 0.58
C GLN A 122 -25.85 -17.20 1.25
N ALA A 123 -24.62 -17.57 0.90
CA ALA A 123 -23.91 -18.65 1.59
C ALA A 123 -23.58 -18.23 3.04
N ARG A 124 -23.67 -19.19 3.96
CA ARG A 124 -23.37 -19.02 5.38
C ARG A 124 -22.24 -19.96 5.75
N ILE A 125 -21.06 -19.40 6.00
CA ILE A 125 -19.85 -20.13 6.39
C ILE A 125 -19.57 -19.78 7.85
N ILE A 126 -19.95 -20.67 8.78
CA ILE A 126 -20.03 -20.36 10.21
C ILE A 126 -19.18 -21.34 11.03
N GLY A 127 -18.36 -20.85 11.97
CA GLY A 127 -17.75 -21.73 12.99
C GLY A 127 -16.80 -22.79 12.44
N ASN A 128 -16.20 -22.58 11.27
CA ASN A 128 -15.28 -23.55 10.65
C ASN A 128 -13.81 -23.28 11.00
N ARG A 129 -12.96 -24.29 10.87
CA ARG A 129 -11.50 -24.19 10.97
C ARG A 129 -10.88 -24.44 9.60
N VAL A 130 -10.50 -23.38 8.91
CA VAL A 130 -9.82 -23.42 7.61
C VAL A 130 -8.32 -23.35 7.85
N LEU A 131 -7.62 -24.48 7.69
CA LEU A 131 -6.22 -24.65 8.10
C LEU A 131 -5.35 -25.05 6.91
N ASP A 132 -4.08 -24.63 6.90
CA ASP A 132 -3.14 -25.01 5.83
C ASP A 132 -3.70 -24.69 4.44
N SER A 133 -4.26 -23.49 4.28
CA SER A 133 -4.87 -23.03 3.04
C SER A 133 -4.07 -21.88 2.44
N LEU A 134 -3.81 -21.91 1.12
CA LEU A 134 -3.14 -20.82 0.44
C LEU A 134 -4.04 -19.58 0.47
N PHE A 135 -5.28 -19.73 -0.01
CA PHE A 135 -6.37 -18.79 0.20
C PHE A 135 -7.37 -19.40 1.18
N GLY A 136 -7.82 -18.67 2.19
CA GLY A 136 -8.68 -19.21 3.24
C GLY A 136 -10.13 -19.39 2.80
N ILE A 137 -10.92 -18.33 2.96
CA ILE A 137 -12.34 -18.25 2.58
C ILE A 137 -12.50 -17.16 1.52
N GLN A 138 -12.99 -17.52 0.34
CA GLN A 138 -13.19 -16.57 -0.76
C GLN A 138 -14.67 -16.51 -1.14
N LEU A 139 -15.22 -15.29 -1.22
CA LEU A 139 -16.53 -14.99 -1.78
C LEU A 139 -16.29 -14.22 -3.08
N LEU A 140 -16.57 -14.88 -4.21
CA LEU A 140 -16.41 -14.33 -5.56
C LEU A 140 -17.78 -14.24 -6.21
N ASP A 141 -18.27 -13.03 -6.47
CA ASP A 141 -19.63 -12.79 -7.00
C ASP A 141 -20.72 -13.45 -6.13
N ALA A 142 -20.54 -13.33 -4.82
CA ALA A 142 -21.37 -13.97 -3.79
C ALA A 142 -21.98 -12.89 -2.88
N PRO A 143 -23.07 -12.22 -3.31
CA PRO A 143 -23.70 -11.17 -2.51
C PRO A 143 -24.39 -11.74 -1.27
N ASP A 144 -24.56 -10.89 -0.25
CA ASP A 144 -25.29 -11.23 0.97
C ASP A 144 -24.73 -12.45 1.74
N GLY A 145 -23.47 -12.81 1.48
CA GLY A 145 -22.78 -13.91 2.15
C GLY A 145 -22.41 -13.58 3.60
N LEU A 146 -22.45 -14.59 4.46
CA LEU A 146 -22.06 -14.50 5.88
C LEU A 146 -20.84 -15.38 6.14
N VAL A 147 -19.75 -14.78 6.58
CA VAL A 147 -18.54 -15.46 7.05
C VAL A 147 -18.40 -15.13 8.53
N GLN A 148 -18.76 -16.07 9.40
CA GLN A 148 -18.87 -15.82 10.84
C GLN A 148 -18.11 -16.83 11.70
N GLU A 149 -17.40 -16.35 12.73
CA GLU A 149 -16.79 -17.19 13.77
C GLU A 149 -15.83 -18.28 13.24
N ASN A 150 -15.22 -18.05 12.07
CA ASN A 150 -14.28 -18.99 11.48
C ASN A 150 -12.85 -18.71 11.98
N LEU A 151 -12.07 -19.77 12.15
CA LEU A 151 -10.61 -19.71 12.27
C LEU A 151 -10.00 -19.95 10.90
N VAL A 152 -9.20 -19.00 10.40
CA VAL A 152 -8.48 -19.13 9.13
C VAL A 152 -6.98 -19.03 9.39
N VAL A 153 -6.25 -20.06 9.00
CA VAL A 153 -4.79 -20.15 9.15
C VAL A 153 -4.17 -20.44 7.80
N GLY A 154 -3.35 -19.50 7.33
CA GLY A 154 -2.64 -19.62 6.07
C GLY A 154 -1.58 -20.73 6.08
N LYS A 155 -1.10 -21.11 4.89
CA LYS A 155 0.07 -21.98 4.76
C LYS A 155 1.32 -21.34 5.39
N PRO A 156 2.27 -22.14 5.91
CA PRO A 156 3.52 -21.65 6.51
C PRO A 156 4.51 -21.14 5.44
N LEU A 157 4.12 -20.10 4.72
CA LEU A 157 4.89 -19.46 3.66
C LEU A 157 5.38 -18.07 4.11
N PRO A 158 6.44 -17.53 3.49
CA PRO A 158 6.82 -16.13 3.67
C PRO A 158 5.69 -15.17 3.27
N GLU A 159 5.59 -14.01 3.94
CA GLU A 159 4.50 -13.03 3.74
C GLU A 159 4.15 -12.76 2.26
N PRO A 160 5.10 -12.52 1.34
CA PRO A 160 4.77 -12.23 -0.06
C PRO A 160 4.15 -13.40 -0.84
N GLN A 161 4.35 -14.64 -0.37
CA GLN A 161 3.88 -15.87 -1.02
C GLN A 161 2.57 -16.38 -0.43
N ARG A 162 2.12 -15.85 0.71
CA ARG A 162 0.82 -16.20 1.30
C ARG A 162 -0.31 -15.73 0.38
N GLY A 163 -1.42 -16.46 0.36
CA GLY A 163 -2.68 -15.98 -0.21
C GLY A 163 -3.52 -15.28 0.86
N ASP A 164 -4.69 -14.81 0.45
CA ASP A 164 -5.57 -14.01 1.31
C ASP A 164 -6.35 -14.92 2.27
N GLY A 165 -6.49 -14.50 3.53
CA GLY A 165 -7.19 -15.26 4.55
C GLY A 165 -8.70 -15.24 4.28
N ILE A 166 -9.26 -14.05 4.12
CA ILE A 166 -10.64 -13.87 3.68
C ILE A 166 -10.65 -12.90 2.51
N LYS A 167 -11.33 -13.24 1.41
CA LYS A 167 -11.45 -12.38 0.23
C LYS A 167 -12.91 -12.19 -0.15
N LEU A 168 -13.34 -10.93 -0.30
CA LEU A 168 -14.61 -10.54 -0.92
C LEU A 168 -14.31 -9.85 -2.25
N TRP A 169 -14.93 -10.34 -3.32
CA TRP A 169 -14.73 -9.83 -4.68
C TRP A 169 -16.08 -9.76 -5.39
N TYR A 170 -16.58 -8.54 -5.64
CA TYR A 170 -17.95 -8.31 -6.13
C TYR A 170 -19.03 -8.98 -5.25
N SER A 171 -18.88 -8.87 -3.93
CA SER A 171 -19.77 -9.50 -2.95
C SER A 171 -20.41 -8.44 -2.05
N PRO A 172 -21.33 -7.61 -2.58
CA PRO A 172 -21.96 -6.55 -1.80
C PRO A 172 -22.79 -7.11 -0.66
N ARG A 173 -22.94 -6.31 0.41
CA ARG A 173 -23.69 -6.64 1.63
C ARG A 173 -23.23 -7.89 2.36
N ALA A 174 -22.04 -8.40 2.03
CA ALA A 174 -21.43 -9.48 2.76
C ALA A 174 -21.06 -9.05 4.19
N ARG A 175 -21.12 -10.02 5.11
CA ARG A 175 -20.85 -9.83 6.53
C ARG A 175 -19.70 -10.74 6.96
N VAL A 176 -18.65 -10.13 7.49
CA VAL A 176 -17.45 -10.82 8.02
C VAL A 176 -17.39 -10.54 9.52
N VAL A 177 -17.84 -11.49 10.34
CA VAL A 177 -18.13 -11.25 11.76
C VAL A 177 -17.41 -12.24 12.67
N GLY A 178 -16.66 -11.77 13.66
CA GLY A 178 -16.12 -12.63 14.73
C GLY A 178 -15.08 -13.65 14.27
N ASN A 179 -14.47 -13.48 13.10
CA ASN A 179 -13.48 -14.42 12.58
C ASN A 179 -12.10 -14.17 13.18
N HIS A 180 -11.29 -15.23 13.30
CA HIS A 180 -9.86 -15.14 13.63
C HIS A 180 -9.05 -15.51 12.39
N VAL A 181 -8.35 -14.55 11.83
CA VAL A 181 -7.49 -14.75 10.66
C VAL A 181 -6.04 -14.57 11.08
N GLN A 182 -5.21 -15.58 10.82
CA GLN A 182 -3.81 -15.58 11.19
C GLN A 182 -2.91 -16.13 10.09
N ASP A 183 -1.70 -15.59 10.02
CA ASP A 183 -0.63 -16.07 9.13
C ASP A 183 -1.05 -16.14 7.65
N SER A 184 -1.93 -15.24 7.22
CA SER A 184 -2.33 -15.04 5.83
C SER A 184 -1.70 -13.76 5.26
N ARG A 185 -1.94 -13.47 3.98
CA ARG A 185 -1.51 -12.20 3.37
C ARG A 185 -2.44 -11.08 3.79
N ASP A 186 -3.70 -11.09 3.34
CA ASP A 186 -4.67 -10.03 3.62
C ASP A 186 -6.05 -10.57 4.03
N VAL A 187 -6.85 -9.76 4.72
CA VAL A 187 -8.32 -9.80 4.57
C VAL A 187 -8.71 -8.73 3.55
N LEU A 188 -9.24 -9.16 2.40
CA LEU A 188 -9.42 -8.32 1.22
C LEU A 188 -10.91 -8.08 0.93
N VAL A 189 -11.30 -6.83 0.73
CA VAL A 189 -12.67 -6.43 0.35
C VAL A 189 -12.62 -5.52 -0.87
N TRP A 190 -12.94 -6.07 -2.04
CA TRP A 190 -12.88 -5.36 -3.32
C TRP A 190 -14.26 -5.31 -3.99
N TYR A 191 -14.62 -4.14 -4.51
CA TYR A 191 -15.87 -3.92 -5.25
C TYR A 191 -17.11 -4.45 -4.51
N SER A 192 -17.13 -4.32 -3.19
CA SER A 192 -18.13 -4.94 -2.32
C SER A 192 -18.71 -3.88 -1.39
N ASP A 193 -19.76 -3.23 -1.85
CA ASP A 193 -20.43 -2.14 -1.12
C ASP A 193 -21.31 -2.67 0.01
N GLY A 194 -21.55 -1.84 1.03
CA GLY A 194 -22.48 -2.16 2.12
C GLY A 194 -22.03 -3.29 3.04
N THR A 195 -20.72 -3.56 3.10
CA THR A 195 -20.20 -4.68 3.89
C THR A 195 -20.12 -4.34 5.39
N LEU A 196 -20.32 -5.35 6.22
CA LEU A 196 -20.09 -5.27 7.66
C LEU A 196 -18.90 -6.14 8.04
N VAL A 197 -17.86 -5.52 8.60
CA VAL A 197 -16.67 -6.21 9.11
C VAL A 197 -16.56 -5.94 10.60
N GLU A 198 -16.96 -6.91 11.42
CA GLU A 198 -17.18 -6.68 12.84
C GLU A 198 -16.53 -7.75 13.73
N GLY A 199 -15.89 -7.34 14.84
CA GLY A 199 -15.48 -8.29 15.88
C GLY A 199 -14.36 -9.25 15.47
N ASN A 200 -13.67 -9.02 14.36
CA ASN A 200 -12.65 -9.94 13.85
C ASN A 200 -11.29 -9.68 14.52
N LEU A 201 -10.53 -10.76 14.74
CA LEU A 201 -9.12 -10.72 15.11
C LEU A 201 -8.28 -11.03 13.87
N VAL A 202 -7.46 -10.09 13.40
CA VAL A 202 -6.53 -10.34 12.28
C VAL A 202 -5.11 -10.04 12.71
N GLU A 203 -4.23 -11.04 12.56
CA GLU A 203 -2.86 -10.95 13.04
C GLU A 203 -1.82 -11.61 12.14
N ARG A 204 -0.59 -11.07 12.22
CA ARG A 204 0.60 -11.59 11.51
C ARG A 204 0.42 -11.69 10.00
N GLY A 205 -0.37 -10.78 9.42
CA GLY A 205 -0.54 -10.62 7.98
C GLY A 205 0.13 -9.36 7.45
N ARG A 206 -0.03 -9.15 6.14
CA ARG A 206 0.40 -7.92 5.48
C ARG A 206 -0.63 -6.81 5.74
N TYR A 207 -1.81 -6.88 5.14
CA TYR A 207 -2.92 -6.00 5.50
C TYR A 207 -3.88 -6.74 6.43
N GLY A 208 -4.07 -6.23 7.64
CA GLY A 208 -5.07 -6.77 8.56
C GLY A 208 -6.45 -6.77 7.89
N ILE A 209 -6.88 -5.62 7.37
CA ILE A 209 -8.04 -5.51 6.47
C ILE A 209 -7.71 -4.50 5.37
N HIS A 210 -8.08 -4.82 4.13
CA HIS A 210 -7.83 -3.99 2.97
C HIS A 210 -9.10 -3.81 2.14
N PHE A 211 -9.57 -2.57 2.04
CA PHE A 211 -10.70 -2.17 1.22
C PHE A 211 -10.23 -1.46 -0.05
N MET A 212 -10.77 -1.88 -1.21
CA MET A 212 -10.61 -1.16 -2.47
C MET A 212 -11.95 -0.99 -3.19
N TYR A 213 -12.22 0.22 -3.70
CA TYR A 213 -13.38 0.50 -4.55
C TYR A 213 -14.71 0.05 -3.95
N SER A 214 -14.89 0.29 -2.64
CA SER A 214 -16.06 -0.15 -1.90
C SER A 214 -16.58 1.00 -1.03
N ASN A 215 -17.90 1.06 -0.87
CA ASN A 215 -18.61 2.17 -0.25
C ASN A 215 -19.56 1.68 0.84
N ASP A 216 -20.07 2.62 1.63
CA ASP A 216 -21.17 2.39 2.58
C ASP A 216 -20.91 1.25 3.57
N SER A 217 -19.63 1.01 3.88
CA SER A 217 -19.21 -0.15 4.65
C SER A 217 -18.82 0.24 6.07
N THR A 218 -19.07 -0.70 6.99
CA THR A 218 -18.91 -0.49 8.43
C THR A 218 -17.87 -1.47 8.97
N ILE A 219 -16.83 -0.94 9.61
CA ILE A 219 -15.72 -1.68 10.20
C ILE A 219 -15.71 -1.38 11.70
N GLU A 220 -16.14 -2.35 12.51
CA GLU A 220 -16.37 -2.12 13.94
C GLU A 220 -15.77 -3.17 14.86
N ARG A 221 -15.21 -2.73 15.98
CA ARG A 221 -14.78 -3.61 17.07
C ARG A 221 -13.84 -4.74 16.62
N ASN A 222 -12.99 -4.49 15.62
CA ASN A 222 -11.97 -5.44 15.18
C ASN A 222 -10.66 -5.21 15.95
N VAL A 223 -9.87 -6.27 16.10
CA VAL A 223 -8.51 -6.22 16.64
C VAL A 223 -7.53 -6.58 15.53
N LEU A 224 -6.77 -5.60 15.06
CA LEU A 224 -5.79 -5.73 13.98
C LEU A 224 -4.39 -5.52 14.58
N ARG A 225 -3.67 -6.63 14.82
CA ARG A 225 -2.39 -6.59 15.53
C ARG A 225 -1.26 -7.30 14.82
N ASP A 226 -0.05 -6.83 15.05
CA ASP A 226 1.18 -7.47 14.55
C ASP A 226 1.17 -7.69 13.02
N ASN A 227 0.45 -6.83 12.28
CA ASN A 227 0.42 -6.85 10.81
C ASN A 227 1.44 -5.85 10.23
N SER A 228 1.68 -5.92 8.92
CA SER A 228 2.43 -4.87 8.22
C SER A 228 1.65 -3.54 8.21
N VAL A 229 0.34 -3.60 8.00
CA VAL A 229 -0.65 -2.51 8.10
C VAL A 229 -1.92 -3.05 8.76
N GLY A 230 -2.54 -2.28 9.66
CA GLY A 230 -3.81 -2.64 10.31
C GLY A 230 -4.99 -2.61 9.33
N LEU A 231 -5.57 -1.43 9.09
CA LEU A 231 -6.66 -1.22 8.13
C LEU A 231 -6.23 -0.23 7.04
N TYR A 232 -6.49 -0.57 5.78
CA TYR A 232 -6.27 0.32 4.65
C TYR A 232 -7.56 0.49 3.84
N LEU A 233 -8.05 1.72 3.75
CA LEU A 233 -9.19 2.11 2.90
C LEU A 233 -8.67 2.84 1.65
N MET A 234 -9.03 2.33 0.47
CA MET A 234 -8.59 2.90 -0.82
C MET A 234 -9.77 3.11 -1.77
N TYR A 235 -9.91 4.31 -2.31
CA TYR A 235 -10.87 4.62 -3.38
C TYR A 235 -12.32 4.31 -3.02
N GLY A 236 -12.75 4.66 -1.81
CA GLY A 236 -14.08 4.35 -1.28
C GLY A 236 -14.81 5.58 -0.73
N ALA A 237 -16.08 5.43 -0.39
CA ALA A 237 -16.88 6.51 0.17
C ALA A 237 -17.80 6.03 1.31
N ARG A 238 -18.10 6.93 2.25
CA ARG A 238 -19.02 6.72 3.39
C ARG A 238 -18.63 5.50 4.23
N MET A 239 -17.34 5.44 4.59
CA MET A 239 -16.77 4.36 5.39
C MET A 239 -16.88 4.69 6.87
N THR A 240 -17.48 3.80 7.67
CA THR A 240 -17.53 3.95 9.13
C THR A 240 -16.49 3.04 9.78
N VAL A 241 -15.57 3.61 10.55
CA VAL A 241 -14.51 2.89 11.27
C VAL A 241 -14.63 3.23 12.76
N ARG A 242 -15.17 2.31 13.56
CA ARG A 242 -15.50 2.59 14.97
C ARG A 242 -15.05 1.51 15.95
N GLY A 243 -14.45 1.93 17.07
CA GLY A 243 -14.15 1.02 18.18
C GLY A 243 -13.12 -0.08 17.86
N ASN A 244 -12.29 0.10 16.82
CA ASN A 244 -11.27 -0.87 16.42
C ASN A 244 -9.97 -0.66 17.20
N VAL A 245 -9.19 -1.73 17.33
CA VAL A 245 -7.85 -1.72 17.94
C VAL A 245 -6.82 -2.00 16.85
N PHE A 246 -5.91 -1.06 16.65
CA PHE A 246 -4.76 -1.18 15.77
C PHE A 246 -3.49 -1.23 16.61
N LEU A 247 -2.93 -2.42 16.79
CA LEU A 247 -1.82 -2.63 17.74
C LEU A 247 -0.56 -3.13 17.04
N HIS A 248 0.56 -2.43 17.26
CA HIS A 248 1.88 -2.93 16.86
C HIS A 248 2.01 -3.29 15.37
N ASN A 249 1.33 -2.57 14.49
CA ASN A 249 1.48 -2.78 13.05
C ASN A 249 2.76 -2.10 12.55
N ARG A 250 3.72 -2.89 12.02
CA ARG A 250 5.16 -2.52 11.97
C ARG A 250 5.88 -2.91 10.66
N GLY A 251 5.18 -2.97 9.53
CA GLY A 251 5.82 -3.23 8.22
C GLY A 251 6.49 -2.02 7.56
N PRO A 252 6.89 -2.12 6.28
CA PRO A 252 7.49 -1.00 5.54
C PRO A 252 6.65 0.28 5.57
N SER A 253 5.32 0.12 5.51
CA SER A 253 4.36 1.21 5.69
C SER A 253 3.91 1.37 7.14
N GLY A 254 3.64 0.27 7.87
CA GLY A 254 3.45 0.29 9.32
C GLY A 254 2.29 1.16 9.84
N HIS A 255 1.24 1.35 9.04
CA HIS A 255 0.07 2.15 9.42
C HIS A 255 -0.86 1.34 10.32
N GLY A 256 -1.43 1.98 11.36
CA GLY A 256 -2.57 1.45 12.10
C GLY A 256 -3.83 1.53 11.24
N LEU A 257 -4.23 2.74 10.89
CA LEU A 257 -5.29 3.04 9.93
C LEU A 257 -4.73 3.91 8.80
N ALA A 258 -5.09 3.60 7.56
CA ALA A 258 -4.76 4.38 6.38
C ALA A 258 -6.01 4.71 5.55
N LEU A 259 -6.16 6.00 5.20
CA LEU A 259 -7.17 6.51 4.28
C LEU A 259 -6.47 6.99 3.02
N LYS A 260 -6.86 6.46 1.86
CA LYS A 260 -6.36 6.94 0.56
C LYS A 260 -7.51 7.16 -0.40
N GLU A 261 -7.66 8.40 -0.85
CA GLU A 261 -8.77 8.84 -1.71
C GLU A 261 -10.13 8.31 -1.20
N THR A 262 -10.36 8.47 0.12
CA THR A 262 -11.58 8.01 0.79
C THR A 262 -12.45 9.19 1.19
N ASP A 263 -13.69 9.19 0.70
CA ASP A 263 -14.66 10.28 0.87
C ASP A 263 -15.64 10.02 2.01
N GLY A 264 -15.87 11.01 2.87
CA GLY A 264 -16.91 10.96 3.90
C GLY A 264 -16.67 9.86 4.93
N ALA A 265 -15.39 9.59 5.23
CA ALA A 265 -15.03 8.62 6.26
C ALA A 265 -15.38 9.16 7.65
N LEU A 266 -15.95 8.28 8.48
CA LEU A 266 -16.21 8.51 9.90
C LEU A 266 -15.31 7.60 10.73
N VAL A 267 -14.33 8.18 11.42
CA VAL A 267 -13.33 7.45 12.20
C VAL A 267 -13.50 7.80 13.68
N GLU A 268 -14.12 6.92 14.45
CA GLU A 268 -14.58 7.23 15.81
C GLU A 268 -14.15 6.21 16.87
N GLY A 269 -13.64 6.70 18.00
CA GLY A 269 -13.46 5.83 19.18
C GLY A 269 -12.51 4.66 18.97
N ASN A 270 -11.54 4.76 18.05
CA ASN A 270 -10.57 3.71 17.79
C ASN A 270 -9.33 3.86 18.67
N LEU A 271 -8.62 2.75 18.91
CA LEU A 271 -7.35 2.72 19.62
C LEU A 271 -6.22 2.37 18.65
N MET A 272 -5.32 3.31 18.40
CA MET A 272 -4.12 3.15 17.55
C MET A 272 -2.87 3.20 18.43
N LEU A 273 -2.35 2.03 18.78
CA LEU A 273 -1.32 1.86 19.80
C LEU A 273 -0.05 1.21 19.23
N ARG A 274 1.12 1.84 19.45
CA ARG A 274 2.45 1.27 19.15
C ARG A 274 2.71 0.87 17.68
N ASN A 275 1.99 1.47 16.74
CA ASN A 275 2.24 1.33 15.31
C ASN A 275 3.44 2.18 14.87
N ARG A 276 3.97 1.95 13.66
CA ARG A 276 4.94 2.90 13.07
C ARG A 276 4.27 4.25 12.82
N VAL A 277 3.07 4.21 12.24
CA VAL A 277 2.20 5.36 12.03
C VAL A 277 0.82 5.02 12.58
N GLY A 278 0.25 5.85 13.45
CA GLY A 278 -1.09 5.62 13.99
C GLY A 278 -2.16 5.74 12.90
N LEU A 279 -2.31 6.95 12.36
CA LEU A 279 -3.25 7.27 11.28
C LEU A 279 -2.50 7.89 10.09
N TYR A 280 -2.76 7.36 8.90
CA TYR A 280 -2.28 7.91 7.63
C TYR A 280 -3.44 8.43 6.79
N ILE A 281 -3.30 9.63 6.23
CA ILE A 281 -4.31 10.25 5.37
C ILE A 281 -3.65 10.75 4.10
N ASP A 282 -4.09 10.22 2.96
CA ASP A 282 -3.61 10.58 1.63
C ASP A 282 -4.78 11.01 0.73
N ASN A 283 -4.77 12.27 0.31
CA ASN A 283 -5.73 12.85 -0.63
C ASN A 283 -7.21 12.47 -0.32
N SER A 284 -7.56 12.42 0.96
CA SER A 284 -8.85 11.96 1.47
C SER A 284 -9.49 13.08 2.28
N PRO A 285 -10.67 13.61 1.93
CA PRO A 285 -11.48 13.26 0.77
C PRO A 285 -10.92 13.84 -0.54
N ILE A 286 -11.23 13.16 -1.64
CA ILE A 286 -10.97 13.64 -3.00
C ILE A 286 -12.06 14.62 -3.45
N SER A 287 -13.32 14.37 -3.07
CA SER A 287 -14.45 15.22 -3.45
C SER A 287 -14.45 16.58 -2.77
N GLU A 288 -14.92 17.62 -3.47
CA GLU A 288 -14.82 19.01 -2.99
C GLU A 288 -15.75 19.38 -1.84
N ASN A 289 -16.94 18.78 -1.81
CA ASN A 289 -18.01 19.09 -0.85
C ASN A 289 -18.17 18.02 0.23
N VAL A 290 -17.13 17.20 0.42
CA VAL A 290 -17.13 16.10 1.37
C VAL A 290 -16.09 16.38 2.45
N VAL A 291 -16.41 15.97 3.68
CA VAL A 291 -15.55 16.12 4.85
C VAL A 291 -15.39 14.77 5.50
N ASN A 292 -14.15 14.42 5.85
CA ASN A 292 -13.85 13.28 6.70
C ASN A 292 -13.84 13.73 8.17
N ARG A 293 -14.40 12.92 9.06
CA ARG A 293 -14.55 13.23 10.49
C ARG A 293 -13.80 12.19 11.32
N ILE A 294 -12.85 12.67 12.13
CA ILE A 294 -11.96 11.84 12.94
C ILE A 294 -12.04 12.33 14.38
N SER A 295 -12.71 11.58 15.25
CA SER A 295 -13.00 12.02 16.62
C SER A 295 -12.99 10.90 17.66
N GLY A 296 -12.71 11.23 18.92
CA GLY A 296 -12.74 10.26 20.02
C GLY A 296 -11.69 9.16 19.95
N ASN A 297 -10.72 9.23 19.03
CA ASN A 297 -9.70 8.20 18.86
C ASN A 297 -8.55 8.40 19.85
N TRP A 298 -7.95 7.30 20.28
CA TRP A 298 -6.70 7.29 21.02
C TRP A 298 -5.56 6.91 20.09
N ILE A 299 -4.68 7.87 19.81
CA ILE A 299 -3.50 7.68 18.97
C ILE A 299 -2.28 7.80 19.86
N ALA A 300 -1.76 6.66 20.31
CA ALA A 300 -0.82 6.61 21.41
C ALA A 300 0.44 5.76 21.14
N TYR A 301 1.59 6.25 21.61
CA TYR A 301 2.89 5.54 21.57
C TYR A 301 3.32 5.07 20.17
N ASN A 302 2.88 5.76 19.12
CA ASN A 302 3.30 5.47 17.75
C ASN A 302 4.59 6.22 17.42
N ASP A 303 5.35 5.77 16.41
CA ASP A 303 6.52 6.55 15.97
C ASP A 303 6.09 7.87 15.31
N ILE A 304 4.93 7.85 14.64
CA ILE A 304 4.22 9.03 14.16
C ILE A 304 2.75 8.83 14.52
N GLY A 305 2.13 9.76 15.25
CA GLY A 305 0.70 9.69 15.57
C GLY A 305 -0.14 9.83 14.31
N LEU A 306 0.01 10.95 13.61
CA LEU A 306 -0.68 11.26 12.36
C LEU A 306 0.31 11.61 11.24
N LEU A 307 0.19 10.95 10.09
CA LEU A 307 0.94 11.27 8.87
C LEU A 307 -0.03 11.70 7.78
N VAL A 308 0.11 12.91 7.25
CA VAL A 308 -0.86 13.46 6.28
C VAL A 308 -0.18 13.92 5.00
N SER A 309 -0.70 13.52 3.85
CA SER A 309 -0.26 14.00 2.54
C SER A 309 -0.54 15.50 2.38
N PRO A 310 0.38 16.33 1.83
CA PRO A 310 0.23 17.78 1.74
C PRO A 310 -0.95 18.28 0.91
N ALA A 311 -1.54 17.44 0.05
CA ALA A 311 -2.72 17.78 -0.74
C ALA A 311 -4.05 17.56 0.01
N THR A 312 -4.00 16.86 1.14
CA THR A 312 -5.18 16.52 1.94
C THR A 312 -5.84 17.79 2.46
N ARG A 313 -7.14 17.97 2.26
CA ARG A 313 -7.93 19.08 2.81
C ARG A 313 -9.16 18.50 3.50
N ARG A 314 -10.00 19.33 4.14
CA ARG A 314 -11.36 18.93 4.57
C ARG A 314 -11.42 17.68 5.47
N ASN A 315 -10.49 17.60 6.41
CA ASN A 315 -10.60 16.67 7.53
C ASN A 315 -10.86 17.49 8.79
N VAL A 316 -11.85 17.06 9.56
CA VAL A 316 -12.12 17.56 10.91
C VAL A 316 -11.56 16.54 11.89
N ILE A 317 -10.51 16.94 12.60
CA ILE A 317 -9.76 16.11 13.55
C ILE A 317 -9.90 16.77 14.91
N ALA A 318 -10.87 16.32 15.71
CA ALA A 318 -11.24 16.95 16.97
C ALA A 318 -11.65 15.92 18.02
N GLY A 319 -11.39 16.20 19.30
CA GLY A 319 -11.74 15.31 20.41
C GLY A 319 -10.95 14.00 20.43
N ASN A 320 -9.75 13.97 19.86
CA ASN A 320 -8.86 12.80 19.93
C ASN A 320 -7.83 12.95 21.06
N THR A 321 -7.26 11.83 21.51
CA THR A 321 -6.15 11.77 22.47
C THR A 321 -4.86 11.42 21.73
N MET A 322 -3.95 12.39 21.63
CA MET A 322 -2.62 12.26 21.03
C MET A 322 -1.58 12.08 22.15
N LEU A 323 -1.23 10.84 22.46
CA LEU A 323 -0.49 10.50 23.68
C LEU A 323 0.88 9.89 23.37
N GLU A 324 1.96 10.57 23.76
CA GLU A 324 3.33 10.03 23.77
C GLU A 324 3.76 9.41 22.43
N ASN A 325 3.29 9.98 21.31
CA ASN A 325 3.84 9.65 20.00
C ASN A 325 5.21 10.32 19.86
N ILE A 326 6.16 9.66 19.18
CA ILE A 326 7.48 10.26 18.94
C ILE A 326 7.35 11.58 18.16
N GLU A 327 6.49 11.60 17.14
CA GLU A 327 5.98 12.81 16.51
C GLU A 327 4.45 12.78 16.56
N GLN A 328 3.81 13.83 17.05
CA GLN A 328 2.34 13.84 17.19
C GLN A 328 1.64 13.84 15.83
N ALA A 329 1.99 14.78 14.95
CA ALA A 329 1.43 14.89 13.61
C ALA A 329 2.43 15.54 12.66
N VAL A 330 2.61 14.95 11.48
CA VAL A 330 3.58 15.43 10.48
C VAL A 330 3.00 15.42 9.06
N PRO A 331 3.29 16.46 8.25
CA PRO A 331 3.01 16.41 6.82
C PRO A 331 4.03 15.52 6.10
N GLN A 332 3.56 14.63 5.25
CA GLN A 332 4.40 13.77 4.43
C GLN A 332 5.20 14.62 3.44
N GLY A 333 6.53 14.57 3.52
CA GLY A 333 7.41 15.37 2.65
C GLY A 333 7.56 16.85 3.07
N GLY A 334 7.09 17.22 4.28
CA GLY A 334 7.22 18.57 4.83
C GLY A 334 6.04 19.49 4.52
N GLY A 335 6.08 20.71 5.07
CA GLY A 335 5.02 21.72 4.91
C GLY A 335 4.22 21.96 6.19
N THR A 336 2.94 22.28 6.04
CA THR A 336 2.03 22.63 7.15
C THR A 336 0.70 21.91 7.00
N LEU A 337 0.06 21.62 8.12
CA LEU A 337 -1.25 21.01 8.28
C LEU A 337 -2.30 22.02 8.77
N GLN A 338 -2.00 23.33 8.72
CA GLN A 338 -2.93 24.40 9.10
C GLN A 338 -4.23 24.45 8.28
N HIS A 339 -4.28 23.78 7.14
CA HIS A 339 -5.46 23.71 6.27
C HIS A 339 -6.48 22.64 6.70
N LEU A 340 -6.18 21.85 7.73
CA LEU A 340 -7.10 20.91 8.35
C LEU A 340 -7.84 21.60 9.50
N SER A 341 -9.03 21.13 9.84
CA SER A 341 -9.75 21.62 11.02
C SER A 341 -9.32 20.79 12.23
N TRP A 342 -8.69 21.45 13.19
CA TRP A 342 -8.21 20.84 14.44
C TRP A 342 -9.17 20.99 15.61
N GLU A 343 -10.28 21.69 15.38
CA GLU A 343 -11.37 21.84 16.32
C GLU A 343 -12.71 21.56 15.65
N GLU A 344 -13.70 21.23 16.48
CA GLU A 344 -15.11 21.25 16.12
C GLU A 344 -15.92 21.74 17.32
N ASN A 345 -16.79 22.74 17.10
CA ASN A 345 -17.61 23.35 18.14
C ASN A 345 -16.81 23.87 19.36
N GLY A 346 -15.65 24.50 19.11
CA GLY A 346 -14.76 25.02 20.14
C GLY A 346 -14.06 23.93 20.95
N ARG A 347 -14.00 22.69 20.44
CA ARG A 347 -13.34 21.56 21.11
C ARG A 347 -12.29 20.95 20.18
N GLY A 348 -11.03 21.01 20.61
CA GLY A 348 -9.88 20.44 19.91
C GLY A 348 -9.48 19.06 20.42
N ASN A 349 -8.19 18.74 20.36
CA ASN A 349 -7.61 17.45 20.73
C ASN A 349 -6.77 17.57 22.01
N PHE A 350 -6.59 16.45 22.71
CA PHE A 350 -5.61 16.35 23.78
C PHE A 350 -4.24 16.04 23.20
N TRP A 351 -3.21 16.77 23.62
CA TRP A 351 -1.82 16.58 23.21
C TRP A 351 -0.94 16.41 24.44
N SER A 352 -0.24 15.28 24.55
CA SER A 352 0.56 14.99 25.76
C SER A 352 1.76 15.93 25.98
N ASP A 353 2.18 16.65 24.94
CA ASP A 353 3.23 17.65 24.94
C ASP A 353 2.71 19.09 24.99
N TYR A 354 1.40 19.29 25.18
CA TYR A 354 0.81 20.60 25.44
C TYR A 354 1.25 21.13 26.81
N ALA A 355 1.76 22.36 26.82
CA ALA A 355 2.30 23.02 28.02
C ALA A 355 1.47 24.25 28.46
N GLY A 356 0.25 24.41 27.93
CA GLY A 356 -0.63 25.50 28.35
C GLY A 356 -1.37 25.20 29.66
N TYR A 357 -2.31 26.07 30.00
CA TYR A 357 -3.09 26.01 31.23
C TYR A 357 -4.57 26.28 30.92
N ASP A 358 -5.43 25.93 31.87
CA ASP A 358 -6.89 26.14 31.83
C ASP A 358 -7.27 26.87 33.13
N ALA A 359 -7.44 28.19 33.03
CA ALA A 359 -7.70 29.06 34.17
C ALA A 359 -9.18 29.07 34.58
N ASP A 360 -10.11 28.95 33.62
CA ASP A 360 -11.55 29.00 33.87
C ASP A 360 -12.19 27.62 34.16
N ARG A 361 -11.40 26.55 33.98
CA ARG A 361 -11.71 25.14 34.30
C ARG A 361 -12.80 24.54 33.42
N ASP A 362 -12.88 24.97 32.17
CA ASP A 362 -13.83 24.42 31.20
C ASP A 362 -13.32 23.13 30.51
N GLY A 363 -12.06 22.75 30.77
CA GLY A 363 -11.41 21.57 30.20
C GLY A 363 -10.71 21.82 28.86
N ILE A 364 -10.67 23.08 28.41
CA ILE A 364 -10.01 23.57 27.21
C ILE A 364 -8.85 24.47 27.64
N GLY A 365 -7.72 24.38 26.93
CA GLY A 365 -6.57 25.21 27.21
C GLY A 365 -6.76 26.64 26.74
N ASP A 366 -6.42 27.62 27.58
CA ASP A 366 -6.48 29.06 27.29
C ASP A 366 -5.50 29.49 26.18
N LEU A 367 -4.51 28.65 25.88
CA LEU A 367 -3.52 28.88 24.82
C LEU A 367 -3.68 27.84 23.71
N PRO A 368 -3.55 28.21 22.43
CA PRO A 368 -3.55 27.24 21.34
C PRO A 368 -2.36 26.27 21.48
N TYR A 369 -2.56 25.02 21.11
CA TYR A 369 -1.47 24.08 20.93
C TYR A 369 -0.83 24.31 19.57
N GLU A 370 0.50 24.42 19.52
CA GLU A 370 1.23 24.68 18.28
C GLU A 370 2.46 23.77 18.18
N SER A 371 2.55 22.97 17.12
CA SER A 371 3.73 22.13 16.89
C SER A 371 4.87 22.93 16.26
N ARG A 372 5.83 23.36 17.09
CA ARG A 372 6.94 24.28 16.72
C ARG A 372 8.37 23.77 17.03
N ALA A 373 8.59 22.47 17.14
CA ALA A 373 9.93 21.93 17.41
C ALA A 373 10.92 22.24 16.27
N LEU A 374 12.01 22.93 16.58
CA LEU A 374 13.07 23.27 15.62
C LEU A 374 13.83 22.01 15.19
N SER A 375 14.07 21.08 16.12
CA SER A 375 14.69 19.79 15.82
C SER A 375 13.88 18.96 14.82
N SER A 376 12.55 18.94 14.95
CA SER A 376 11.66 18.31 13.98
C SER A 376 11.67 19.04 12.63
N ALA A 377 11.62 20.38 12.62
CA ALA A 377 11.71 21.16 11.38
C ALA A 377 13.03 20.95 10.63
N LEU A 378 14.14 20.76 11.35
CA LEU A 378 15.43 20.38 10.75
C LEU A 378 15.42 18.95 10.23
N THR A 379 14.80 18.02 10.97
CA THR A 379 14.64 16.63 10.55
C THR A 379 13.82 16.51 9.27
N ASP A 380 12.78 17.34 9.11
CA ASP A 380 11.96 17.39 7.90
C ASP A 380 12.80 17.81 6.66
N ARG A 381 13.78 18.70 6.83
CA ARG A 381 14.68 19.15 5.75
C ARG A 381 15.85 18.19 5.51
N ALA A 382 16.35 17.56 6.56
CA ALA A 382 17.49 16.65 6.51
C ALA A 382 17.17 15.39 7.33
N PRO A 383 16.56 14.36 6.71
CA PRO A 383 16.08 13.17 7.42
C PRO A 383 17.16 12.43 8.23
N LEU A 384 18.43 12.55 7.86
CA LEU A 384 19.56 11.98 8.62
C LEU A 384 19.68 12.58 10.03
N LEU A 385 19.17 13.79 10.26
CA LEU A 385 19.15 14.42 11.58
C LEU A 385 18.18 13.72 12.55
N ALA A 386 17.27 12.87 12.05
CA ALA A 386 16.46 12.00 12.91
C ALA A 386 17.32 11.12 13.82
N PHE A 387 18.58 10.83 13.45
CA PHE A 387 19.54 10.13 14.31
C PHE A 387 19.80 10.86 15.64
N PHE A 388 19.76 12.19 15.64
CA PHE A 388 19.96 13.01 16.84
C PHE A 388 18.66 13.24 17.62
N ARG A 389 17.54 12.62 17.23
CA ARG A 389 16.28 12.73 17.95
C ARG A 389 16.45 12.22 19.38
N PHE A 390 15.89 12.95 20.34
CA PHE A 390 16.06 12.74 21.79
C PHE A 390 17.50 12.92 22.32
N SER A 391 18.43 13.41 21.51
CA SER A 391 19.75 13.79 22.02
C SER A 391 19.67 15.09 22.83
N ILE A 392 20.62 15.27 23.74
CA ILE A 392 20.79 16.53 24.49
C ILE A 392 20.94 17.72 23.52
N ALA A 393 21.58 17.51 22.37
CA ALA A 393 21.74 18.54 21.35
C ALA A 393 20.40 18.97 20.74
N ALA A 394 19.52 18.02 20.39
CA ALA A 394 18.18 18.32 19.89
C ALA A 394 17.32 19.03 20.95
N MET A 395 17.36 18.57 22.21
CA MET A 395 16.65 19.21 23.32
C MET A 395 17.15 20.64 23.57
N ALA A 396 18.47 20.85 23.56
CA ALA A 396 19.07 22.17 23.72
C ALA A 396 18.69 23.12 22.58
N LEU A 397 18.62 22.60 21.35
CA LEU A 397 18.20 23.36 20.18
C LEU A 397 16.74 23.81 20.29
N ASP A 398 15.84 22.91 20.68
CA ASP A 398 14.42 23.26 20.88
C ASP A 398 14.22 24.25 22.03
N LEU A 399 14.97 24.10 23.12
CA LEU A 399 14.96 25.05 24.23
C LEU A 399 15.46 26.44 23.79
N ALA A 400 16.56 26.50 23.04
CA ALA A 400 17.11 27.75 22.51
C ALA A 400 16.12 28.44 21.55
N ALA A 401 15.46 27.67 20.67
CA ALA A 401 14.43 28.19 19.78
C ALA A 401 13.24 28.77 20.57
N ARG A 402 12.81 28.12 21.67
CA ARG A 402 11.76 28.65 22.53
C ARG A 402 12.15 29.97 23.20
N ALA A 403 13.41 30.13 23.61
CA ALA A 403 13.90 31.34 24.27
C ALA A 403 14.09 32.54 23.32
N VAL A 404 14.37 32.29 22.03
CA VAL A 404 14.67 33.33 21.03
C VAL A 404 13.70 33.24 19.84
N PRO A 405 12.68 34.12 19.76
CA PRO A 405 11.64 34.06 18.73
C PRO A 405 12.16 34.02 17.28
N LEU A 406 13.32 34.61 17.01
CA LEU A 406 13.95 34.62 15.69
C LEU A 406 14.25 33.21 15.13
N PHE A 407 14.47 32.23 16.01
CA PHE A 407 14.78 30.85 15.61
C PHE A 407 13.56 29.91 15.67
N GLN A 408 12.37 30.43 16.01
CA GLN A 408 11.16 29.61 16.04
C GLN A 408 10.65 29.37 14.62
N PRO A 409 10.51 28.11 14.19
CA PRO A 409 9.86 27.81 12.92
C PRO A 409 8.36 28.17 12.99
N PRO A 410 7.72 28.44 11.84
CA PRO A 410 6.26 28.57 11.80
C PRO A 410 5.60 27.26 12.27
N PRO A 411 4.43 27.32 12.91
CA PRO A 411 3.77 26.14 13.43
C PRO A 411 3.35 25.20 12.28
N ARG A 412 3.71 23.92 12.40
CA ARG A 412 3.28 22.89 11.45
C ARG A 412 1.77 22.68 11.52
N LEU A 413 1.19 22.82 12.70
CA LEU A 413 -0.24 22.82 12.93
C LEU A 413 -0.54 23.67 14.16
N ALA A 414 -1.76 24.16 14.24
CA ALA A 414 -2.29 24.87 15.40
C ALA A 414 -3.67 24.28 15.73
N ASP A 415 -3.85 23.87 16.98
CA ASP A 415 -5.12 23.49 17.55
C ASP A 415 -5.58 24.64 18.47
N PRO A 416 -6.65 25.37 18.12
CA PRO A 416 -7.08 26.57 18.83
C PRO A 416 -7.72 26.28 20.19
N SER A 417 -8.23 25.06 20.41
CA SER A 417 -8.98 24.70 21.62
C SER A 417 -8.50 23.35 22.16
N PRO A 418 -7.21 23.21 22.51
CA PRO A 418 -6.65 21.94 22.94
C PRO A 418 -7.30 21.47 24.24
N LEU A 419 -7.50 20.17 24.40
CA LEU A 419 -8.01 19.61 25.65
C LEU A 419 -6.88 19.52 26.69
N VAL A 420 -7.16 19.88 27.95
CA VAL A 420 -6.18 19.75 29.05
C VAL A 420 -6.13 18.36 29.67
N ALA A 421 -7.12 17.51 29.37
CA ALA A 421 -7.18 16.13 29.81
C ALA A 421 -7.49 15.19 28.65
N ALA A 422 -6.93 13.99 28.70
CA ALA A 422 -7.23 12.95 27.73
C ALA A 422 -8.73 12.64 27.70
N THR A 423 -9.24 12.30 26.52
CA THR A 423 -10.60 11.80 26.39
C THR A 423 -10.76 10.48 27.12
N PRO A 424 -11.99 10.05 27.50
CA PRO A 424 -12.20 8.74 28.10
C PRO A 424 -11.59 7.63 27.26
N TRP A 425 -11.13 6.56 27.92
CA TRP A 425 -10.65 5.37 27.23
C TRP A 425 -11.74 4.82 26.29
N PRO A 426 -11.41 4.48 25.03
CA PRO A 426 -12.43 4.09 24.07
C PRO A 426 -12.99 2.72 24.45
N ALA A 427 -14.28 2.50 24.17
CA ALA A 427 -14.92 1.20 24.38
C ALA A 427 -14.48 0.20 23.30
N VAL A 428 -13.28 -0.34 23.48
CA VAL A 428 -12.64 -1.27 22.53
C VAL A 428 -12.66 -2.71 23.03
N PRO A 429 -12.62 -3.72 22.12
CA PRO A 429 -12.57 -5.14 22.46
C PRO A 429 -11.18 -5.59 22.95
N TRP A 430 -10.59 -4.83 23.87
CA TRP A 430 -9.26 -5.08 24.43
C TRP A 430 -9.25 -4.73 25.92
N ASP A 431 -9.16 -5.75 26.76
CA ASP A 431 -8.80 -5.58 28.16
C ASP A 431 -7.27 -5.50 28.25
N ALA A 432 -6.75 -4.33 28.63
CA ALA A 432 -5.31 -4.17 28.81
C ALA A 432 -4.81 -5.22 29.83
N PRO A 433 -3.85 -6.10 29.47
CA PRO A 433 -3.32 -7.04 30.43
C PRO A 433 -2.72 -6.25 31.60
N ALA A 434 -3.17 -6.54 32.83
CA ALA A 434 -2.65 -5.87 34.02
C ALA A 434 -1.12 -5.92 34.02
N PRO A 435 -0.42 -4.79 34.26
CA PRO A 435 1.04 -4.81 34.29
C PRO A 435 1.49 -5.82 35.34
N ALA A 436 2.19 -6.87 34.89
CA ALA A 436 2.68 -7.87 35.81
C ALA A 436 3.67 -7.19 36.79
N PRO A 437 3.47 -7.29 38.11
CA PRO A 437 4.15 -6.44 39.09
C PRO A 437 5.67 -6.55 39.03
N TYR A 438 6.21 -7.67 38.58
CA TYR A 438 7.66 -7.89 38.45
C TYR A 438 8.34 -7.01 37.39
N ARG A 439 7.62 -6.49 36.38
CA ARG A 439 8.20 -5.61 35.36
C ARG A 439 8.53 -4.22 35.91
N ALA A 440 7.77 -3.72 36.88
CA ALA A 440 8.06 -2.46 37.57
C ALA A 440 9.31 -2.56 38.47
N PHE A 441 9.55 -3.74 39.07
CA PHE A 441 10.76 -3.99 39.86
C PHE A 441 12.02 -4.12 38.98
N LEU A 442 11.91 -4.72 37.80
CA LEU A 442 13.03 -4.81 36.85
C LEU A 442 13.44 -3.45 36.28
N SER A 443 12.49 -2.57 35.95
CA SER A 443 12.81 -1.23 35.46
C SER A 443 13.48 -0.35 36.53
N LEU A 444 13.07 -0.47 37.80
CA LEU A 444 13.77 0.18 38.93
C LEU A 444 15.18 -0.37 39.15
N GLY A 445 15.38 -1.68 39.01
CA GLY A 445 16.70 -2.31 39.11
C GLY A 445 17.66 -1.87 38.01
N VAL A 446 17.18 -1.76 36.77
CA VAL A 446 17.97 -1.26 35.63
C VAL A 446 18.28 0.23 35.79
N LEU A 447 17.35 1.05 36.29
CA LEU A 447 17.61 2.47 36.59
C LEU A 447 18.69 2.64 37.67
N GLY A 448 18.63 1.81 38.72
CA GLY A 448 19.64 1.79 39.79
C GLY A 448 21.04 1.42 39.27
N LEU A 449 21.12 0.42 38.39
CA LEU A 449 22.38 0.01 37.75
C LEU A 449 22.91 1.05 36.74
N ALA A 450 22.03 1.77 36.05
CA ALA A 450 22.41 2.84 35.11
C ALA A 450 22.90 4.13 35.82
N LEU A 451 22.53 4.34 37.09
CA LEU A 451 23.00 5.46 37.92
C LEU A 451 24.34 5.20 38.64
N LEU A 452 24.75 3.94 38.76
CA LEU A 452 26.05 3.57 39.38
C LEU A 452 27.28 4.20 38.70
N PRO A 453 27.39 4.28 37.35
CA PRO A 453 28.51 4.91 36.67
C PRO A 453 28.59 6.42 36.95
N LEU A 454 27.45 7.09 37.14
CA LEU A 454 27.37 8.52 37.46
C LEU A 454 27.93 8.81 38.87
N LEU A 455 27.70 7.92 39.83
CA LEU A 455 28.26 8.03 41.19
C LEU A 455 29.79 7.79 41.21
N VAL A 456 30.33 6.99 40.29
CA VAL A 456 31.78 6.72 40.19
C VAL A 456 32.50 7.82 39.39
N ALA A 457 31.83 8.47 38.43
CA ALA A 457 32.41 9.54 37.60
C ALA A 457 32.71 10.83 38.39
N PHE A 458 32.02 11.10 39.51
CA PHE A 458 32.31 12.26 40.37
C PHE A 458 33.58 12.12 41.23
N ARG A 459 34.29 10.98 41.18
CA ARG A 459 35.49 10.72 42.01
C ARG A 459 36.82 10.69 41.27
N ARG A 460 36.89 10.99 39.96
CA ARG A 460 38.19 11.00 39.23
C ARG A 460 38.46 12.34 38.54
N PRO A 461 39.69 12.90 38.61
CA PRO A 461 40.06 14.08 37.84
C PRO A 461 40.21 13.70 36.37
N ARG A 462 39.71 14.57 35.47
CA ARG A 462 39.72 14.37 34.00
C ARG A 462 41.14 14.50 33.44
N PRO A 463 41.59 13.59 32.54
CA PRO A 463 42.74 13.88 31.69
C PRO A 463 42.30 14.68 30.45
N ALA A 464 43.17 15.56 29.97
CA ALA A 464 42.94 16.37 28.78
C ALA A 464 42.90 15.50 27.51
N LEU A 465 41.92 15.74 26.64
CA LEU A 465 41.84 15.12 25.32
C LEU A 465 42.90 15.72 24.39
N ALA A 466 43.82 14.88 23.90
CA ALA A 466 44.69 15.21 22.78
C ALA A 466 43.97 14.91 21.45
N LEU A 467 43.97 15.89 20.53
CA LEU A 467 43.50 15.77 19.16
C LEU A 467 44.45 14.87 18.35
N ALA A 468 43.97 13.72 17.89
CA ALA A 468 44.69 12.86 16.96
C ALA A 468 44.47 13.34 15.51
N GLY A 469 45.58 13.54 14.78
CA GLY A 469 45.60 14.03 13.40
C GLY A 469 45.15 13.00 12.35
N ALA A 470 44.68 13.52 11.22
CA ALA A 470 44.27 12.76 10.04
C ALA A 470 45.46 12.11 9.31
N PRO A 471 45.30 10.92 8.69
CA PRO A 471 46.37 10.29 7.93
C PRO A 471 46.46 10.83 6.50
N ALA A 472 47.70 10.96 6.02
CA ALA A 472 48.09 11.49 4.71
C ALA A 472 47.91 10.47 3.58
N ALA A 473 47.63 10.98 2.38
CA ALA A 473 47.49 10.23 1.13
C ALA A 473 48.85 9.72 0.61
N SER A 474 48.92 8.43 0.27
CA SER A 474 50.04 7.81 -0.44
C SER A 474 49.80 7.85 -1.95
N THR A 475 50.70 8.49 -2.66
CA THR A 475 50.84 8.47 -4.13
C THR A 475 51.52 7.17 -4.57
N SER A 476 50.92 6.47 -5.52
CA SER A 476 51.58 5.41 -6.28
C SER A 476 51.29 5.58 -7.77
N THR A 477 52.36 5.89 -8.49
CA THR A 477 52.52 5.95 -9.95
C THR A 477 52.47 4.55 -10.56
N ILE A 478 51.76 4.37 -11.67
CA ILE A 478 52.00 3.24 -12.60
C ILE A 478 52.05 3.77 -14.03
N SER A 479 53.09 3.29 -14.72
CA SER A 479 53.66 3.68 -16.00
C SER A 479 52.81 3.27 -17.21
N CYS A 480 52.88 4.09 -18.26
CA CYS A 480 52.46 3.78 -19.62
C CYS A 480 53.34 2.68 -20.25
N LEU A 481 52.71 1.75 -20.96
CA LEU A 481 53.29 1.00 -22.08
C LEU A 481 52.19 0.87 -23.16
N ALA A 482 52.58 1.11 -24.40
CA ALA A 482 51.80 0.92 -25.62
C ALA A 482 52.73 0.26 -26.67
N PRO A 483 52.24 -0.14 -27.86
CA PRO A 483 51.44 -1.33 -28.13
C PRO A 483 52.13 -2.22 -29.19
N GLU A 484 51.62 -3.42 -29.47
CA GLU A 484 51.95 -4.11 -30.72
C GLU A 484 50.77 -4.94 -31.24
N GLN A 485 50.58 -4.87 -32.56
CA GLN A 485 49.43 -5.26 -33.37
C GLN A 485 49.54 -6.67 -33.97
N ALA A 486 48.39 -7.17 -34.43
CA ALA A 486 48.11 -8.12 -35.54
C ALA A 486 47.18 -9.26 -35.04
N ASP A 487 46.02 -9.58 -35.62
CA ASP A 487 45.60 -9.46 -37.00
C ASP A 487 44.10 -9.14 -37.17
N LEU A 488 43.82 -8.51 -38.31
CA LEU A 488 42.51 -8.23 -38.88
C LEU A 488 41.93 -9.47 -39.57
N GLU A 489 40.62 -9.69 -39.43
CA GLU A 489 39.77 -10.18 -40.52
C GLU A 489 38.30 -9.74 -40.31
N GLN A 490 37.98 -8.61 -40.96
CA GLN A 490 36.73 -8.19 -41.63
C GLN A 490 35.38 -8.18 -40.85
N GLU A 491 34.86 -7.02 -40.46
CA GLU A 491 34.06 -6.04 -41.26
C GLU A 491 32.54 -6.32 -41.28
N ILE A 492 31.82 -5.71 -40.32
CA ILE A 492 30.63 -4.87 -40.59
C ILE A 492 30.65 -3.75 -39.54
N ALA A 493 30.59 -2.49 -39.97
CA ALA A 493 30.64 -1.31 -39.10
C ALA A 493 29.52 -1.32 -38.04
N ALA A 494 29.84 -1.77 -36.82
CA ALA A 494 28.96 -1.66 -35.66
C ALA A 494 29.37 -0.42 -34.86
N VAL A 495 28.50 0.60 -34.84
CA VAL A 495 28.61 1.72 -33.91
C VAL A 495 28.71 1.15 -32.49
N ALA A 496 29.72 1.54 -31.71
CA ALA A 496 29.89 1.02 -30.36
C ALA A 496 28.69 1.38 -29.47
N PRO A 497 28.15 0.45 -28.66
CA PRO A 497 26.98 0.72 -27.84
C PRO A 497 27.27 1.78 -26.77
N VAL A 498 26.29 2.65 -26.53
CA VAL A 498 26.34 3.67 -25.47
C VAL A 498 26.33 3.02 -24.09
N ILE A 499 25.55 1.96 -23.91
CA ILE A 499 25.50 1.16 -22.69
C ILE A 499 25.75 -0.29 -23.05
N GLN A 500 26.61 -0.97 -22.29
CA GLN A 500 26.79 -2.41 -22.35
C GLN A 500 26.74 -3.00 -20.94
N VAL A 501 25.84 -3.96 -20.74
CA VAL A 501 25.60 -4.63 -19.46
C VAL A 501 25.71 -6.13 -19.69
N ASN A 502 26.62 -6.80 -18.98
CA ASN A 502 26.76 -8.26 -19.03
C ASN A 502 26.67 -8.85 -17.63
N GLN A 503 25.79 -9.82 -17.46
CA GLN A 503 25.59 -10.62 -16.25
C GLN A 503 25.42 -9.78 -14.99
N LEU A 504 24.65 -8.68 -15.08
CA LEU A 504 24.42 -7.77 -13.98
C LEU A 504 23.62 -8.46 -12.87
N ARG A 505 24.24 -8.58 -11.70
CA ARG A 505 23.62 -9.11 -10.48
C ARG A 505 23.69 -8.06 -9.37
N LYS A 506 22.60 -7.92 -8.62
CA LYS A 506 22.53 -6.97 -7.49
C LYS A 506 21.74 -7.52 -6.32
N ARG A 507 22.42 -7.65 -5.17
CA ARG A 507 21.83 -8.01 -3.88
C ARG A 507 21.71 -6.81 -2.95
N TYR A 508 20.62 -6.72 -2.21
CA TYR A 508 20.47 -5.84 -1.05
C TYR A 508 20.13 -6.69 0.18
N GLY A 509 21.06 -6.80 1.13
CA GLY A 509 20.93 -7.75 2.24
C GLY A 509 20.86 -9.19 1.73
N GLU A 510 19.79 -9.91 2.06
CA GLU A 510 19.54 -11.28 1.58
C GLU A 510 18.77 -11.32 0.25
N ARG A 511 18.17 -10.21 -0.19
CA ARG A 511 17.30 -10.16 -1.36
C ARG A 511 18.09 -9.96 -2.65
N MET A 512 18.00 -10.92 -3.57
CA MET A 512 18.45 -10.76 -4.96
C MET A 512 17.44 -9.87 -5.71
N VAL A 513 17.90 -8.73 -6.22
CA VAL A 513 17.05 -7.75 -6.94
C VAL A 513 17.30 -7.78 -8.44
N LEU A 514 18.53 -8.11 -8.86
CA LEU A 514 18.88 -8.38 -10.26
C LEU A 514 19.67 -9.68 -10.30
N ASP A 515 19.35 -10.56 -11.22
CA ASP A 515 20.03 -11.84 -11.38
C ASP A 515 20.35 -12.11 -12.86
N GLY A 516 21.61 -11.84 -13.24
CA GLY A 516 22.14 -12.20 -14.55
C GLY A 516 21.67 -11.35 -15.74
N VAL A 517 21.21 -10.11 -15.51
CA VAL A 517 20.67 -9.25 -16.58
C VAL A 517 21.76 -8.81 -17.56
N SER A 518 21.54 -9.01 -18.86
CA SER A 518 22.49 -8.60 -19.91
C SER A 518 21.76 -7.90 -21.05
N PHE A 519 22.23 -6.73 -21.49
CA PHE A 519 21.70 -5.99 -22.64
C PHE A 519 22.70 -4.91 -23.11
N ALA A 520 22.47 -4.36 -24.30
CA ALA A 520 23.23 -3.24 -24.83
C ALA A 520 22.30 -2.21 -25.48
N VAL A 521 22.63 -0.92 -25.37
CA VAL A 521 21.86 0.21 -25.93
C VAL A 521 22.71 0.92 -26.97
N GLN A 522 22.17 1.08 -28.17
CA GLN A 522 22.86 1.77 -29.27
C GLN A 522 22.62 3.29 -29.22
N PRO A 523 23.51 4.12 -29.81
CA PRO A 523 23.26 5.55 -29.91
C PRO A 523 21.94 5.84 -30.63
N GLY A 524 21.15 6.77 -30.08
CA GLY A 524 19.84 7.16 -30.62
C GLY A 524 18.69 6.19 -30.32
N GLU A 525 18.93 5.08 -29.61
CA GLU A 525 17.84 4.22 -29.15
C GLU A 525 17.08 4.86 -27.97
N ALA A 526 15.75 4.68 -27.96
CA ALA A 526 14.90 4.91 -26.79
C ALA A 526 14.49 3.55 -26.21
N VAL A 527 15.15 3.12 -25.14
CA VAL A 527 14.95 1.79 -24.53
C VAL A 527 14.07 1.89 -23.29
N ALA A 528 12.94 1.19 -23.29
CA ALA A 528 12.08 1.05 -22.13
C ALA A 528 12.49 -0.14 -21.25
N LEU A 529 12.76 0.10 -19.98
CA LEU A 529 12.77 -0.92 -18.93
C LEU A 529 11.33 -1.09 -18.45
N TRP A 530 10.62 -2.10 -18.96
CA TRP A 530 9.21 -2.33 -18.68
C TRP A 530 9.00 -3.51 -17.73
N GLY A 531 8.08 -3.38 -16.79
CA GLY A 531 7.75 -4.45 -15.85
C GLY A 531 7.07 -3.94 -14.59
N PRO A 532 6.53 -4.84 -13.74
CA PRO A 532 5.84 -4.46 -12.51
C PRO A 532 6.75 -3.72 -11.53
N ASN A 533 6.15 -3.09 -10.53
CA ASN A 533 6.89 -2.46 -9.44
C ASN A 533 7.71 -3.51 -8.69
N GLY A 534 8.98 -3.19 -8.39
CA GLY A 534 9.91 -4.13 -7.77
C GLY A 534 10.67 -5.06 -8.73
N ALA A 535 10.43 -5.01 -10.05
CA ALA A 535 11.13 -5.83 -11.04
C ALA A 535 12.63 -5.50 -11.23
N GLY A 536 13.15 -4.45 -10.58
CA GLY A 536 14.57 -4.07 -10.63
C GLY A 536 14.92 -2.89 -11.57
N LYS A 537 13.94 -2.26 -12.22
CA LYS A 537 14.11 -1.12 -13.16
C LYS A 537 15.01 0.00 -12.61
N THR A 538 14.61 0.60 -11.48
CA THR A 538 15.37 1.65 -10.79
C THR A 538 16.75 1.18 -10.33
N THR A 539 16.88 -0.10 -9.96
CA THR A 539 18.16 -0.69 -9.57
C THR A 539 19.14 -0.72 -10.75
N ILE A 540 18.68 -1.07 -11.95
CA ILE A 540 19.49 -1.01 -13.18
C ILE A 540 19.95 0.42 -13.44
N LEU A 541 19.05 1.41 -13.38
CA LEU A 541 19.41 2.83 -13.57
C LEU A 541 20.47 3.28 -12.55
N ARG A 542 20.36 2.88 -11.29
CA ARG A 542 21.37 3.17 -10.25
C ARG A 542 22.73 2.50 -10.53
N CYS A 543 22.75 1.30 -11.13
CA CYS A 543 23.98 0.63 -11.55
C CYS A 543 24.64 1.38 -12.71
N LEU A 544 23.86 1.83 -13.70
CA LEU A 544 24.35 2.63 -14.83
C LEU A 544 24.95 3.97 -14.38
N LEU A 545 24.40 4.58 -13.31
CA LEU A 545 24.93 5.81 -12.71
C LEU A 545 26.15 5.59 -11.79
N GLY A 546 26.49 4.33 -11.49
CA GLY A 546 27.53 3.99 -10.51
C GLY A 546 27.18 4.39 -9.07
N ARG A 547 25.88 4.48 -8.72
CA ARG A 547 25.41 4.85 -7.37
C ARG A 547 25.21 3.65 -6.44
N THR A 548 25.39 2.43 -6.94
CA THR A 548 25.30 1.19 -6.17
C THR A 548 26.28 0.16 -6.73
N ASN A 549 26.92 -0.61 -5.84
CA ASN A 549 27.82 -1.70 -6.26
C ASN A 549 27.04 -2.85 -6.87
N TYR A 550 27.61 -3.56 -7.84
CA TYR A 550 26.99 -4.69 -8.52
C TYR A 550 28.05 -5.73 -8.91
N GLU A 551 27.60 -6.93 -9.22
CA GLU A 551 28.41 -7.98 -9.85
C GLU A 551 28.12 -8.04 -11.35
N GLY A 552 29.07 -8.52 -12.14
CA GLY A 552 29.05 -8.44 -13.61
C GLY A 552 29.78 -7.21 -14.15
N THR A 553 29.60 -6.91 -15.44
CA THR A 553 30.27 -5.77 -16.10
C THR A 553 29.26 -4.78 -16.66
N VAL A 554 29.40 -3.51 -16.29
CA VAL A 554 28.65 -2.40 -16.89
C VAL A 554 29.65 -1.41 -17.46
N SER A 555 29.41 -1.02 -18.71
CA SER A 555 30.15 0.01 -19.44
C SER A 555 29.16 1.04 -19.98
N VAL A 556 29.46 2.33 -19.77
CA VAL A 556 28.71 3.45 -20.34
C VAL A 556 29.70 4.36 -21.06
N PHE A 557 29.50 4.54 -22.37
CA PHE A 557 30.47 5.17 -23.27
C PHE A 557 31.88 4.56 -23.17
N GLY A 558 31.97 3.23 -23.04
CA GLY A 558 33.25 2.51 -22.93
C GLY A 558 33.91 2.61 -21.54
N ARG A 559 33.27 3.24 -20.55
CA ARG A 559 33.84 3.49 -19.21
C ARG A 559 33.03 2.79 -18.13
N SER A 560 33.67 2.38 -17.04
CA SER A 560 32.98 1.71 -15.94
C SER A 560 32.32 2.75 -15.02
N PRO A 561 31.00 2.68 -14.75
CA PRO A 561 30.36 3.63 -13.83
C PRO A 561 30.89 3.59 -12.39
N LEU A 562 31.43 2.45 -11.94
CA LEU A 562 32.00 2.32 -10.59
C LEU A 562 33.41 2.89 -10.50
N ARG A 563 34.23 2.76 -11.54
CA ARG A 563 35.63 3.25 -11.57
C ARG A 563 35.72 4.69 -12.06
N ASP A 564 34.98 5.02 -13.12
CA ASP A 564 35.01 6.29 -13.85
C ASP A 564 33.77 7.16 -13.57
N GLY A 565 33.12 6.97 -12.43
CA GLY A 565 31.79 7.51 -12.10
C GLY A 565 31.58 9.00 -12.43
N PRO A 566 32.49 9.93 -12.05
CA PRO A 566 32.35 11.34 -12.40
C PRO A 566 32.33 11.60 -13.93
N ALA A 567 33.23 10.95 -14.68
CA ALA A 567 33.32 11.09 -16.13
C ALA A 567 32.10 10.48 -16.84
N VAL A 568 31.57 9.37 -16.32
CA VAL A 568 30.33 8.76 -16.82
C VAL A 568 29.12 9.67 -16.55
N ARG A 569 28.95 10.14 -15.31
CA ARG A 569 27.80 10.99 -14.92
C ARG A 569 27.79 12.36 -15.59
N ALA A 570 28.94 12.91 -15.94
CA ALA A 570 29.02 14.16 -16.71
C ALA A 570 28.34 14.05 -18.09
N ARG A 571 28.24 12.84 -18.64
CA ARG A 571 27.62 12.56 -19.95
C ARG A 571 26.18 12.04 -19.85
N ILE A 572 25.60 12.03 -18.65
CA ILE A 572 24.25 11.51 -18.38
C ILE A 572 23.36 12.63 -17.83
N GLY A 573 22.19 12.81 -18.44
CA GLY A 573 21.06 13.51 -17.83
C GLY A 573 20.21 12.48 -17.07
N TYR A 574 19.97 12.69 -15.79
CA TYR A 574 19.18 11.77 -14.98
C TYR A 574 17.95 12.47 -14.42
N VAL A 575 16.78 11.89 -14.67
CA VAL A 575 15.51 12.29 -14.05
C VAL A 575 15.11 11.22 -13.04
N PRO A 576 15.10 11.54 -11.73
CA PRO A 576 14.63 10.62 -10.71
C PRO A 576 13.09 10.51 -10.72
N GLN A 577 12.56 9.42 -10.16
CA GLN A 577 11.12 9.20 -9.98
C GLN A 577 10.44 10.34 -9.19
N GLN A 578 11.16 10.93 -8.23
CA GLN A 578 10.74 12.12 -7.52
C GLN A 578 11.92 13.08 -7.42
N LEU A 579 11.73 14.32 -7.86
CA LEU A 579 12.71 15.39 -7.69
C LEU A 579 12.71 15.81 -6.20
N PRO A 580 13.87 15.85 -5.52
CA PRO A 580 13.94 16.38 -4.16
C PRO A 580 13.54 17.86 -4.16
N LEU A 581 12.49 18.21 -3.42
CA LEU A 581 11.98 19.58 -3.33
C LEU A 581 12.77 20.37 -2.29
N LEU A 582 13.59 21.31 -2.75
CA LEU A 582 14.30 22.28 -1.91
C LEU A 582 13.46 23.55 -1.78
N ASP A 583 13.65 24.33 -0.72
CA ASP A 583 13.01 25.66 -0.59
C ASP A 583 13.87 26.73 -1.28
N LEU A 584 14.09 26.53 -2.58
CA LEU A 584 14.94 27.38 -3.44
C LEU A 584 14.13 27.85 -4.66
N PRO A 585 14.29 29.10 -5.11
CA PRO A 585 13.75 29.55 -6.40
C PRO A 585 14.28 28.72 -7.58
N VAL A 586 13.42 28.49 -8.58
CA VAL A 586 13.79 27.73 -9.79
C VAL A 586 15.02 28.32 -10.48
N GLY A 587 15.05 29.64 -10.64
CA GLY A 587 16.16 30.34 -11.29
C GLY A 587 17.48 30.14 -10.54
N GLU A 588 17.46 30.15 -9.21
CA GLU A 588 18.66 29.95 -8.39
C GLU A 588 19.16 28.50 -8.48
N LEU A 589 18.26 27.51 -8.47
CA LEU A 589 18.62 26.11 -8.68
C LEU A 589 19.24 25.88 -10.05
N VAL A 590 18.58 26.37 -11.11
CA VAL A 590 19.03 26.20 -12.49
C VAL A 590 20.36 26.91 -12.72
N THR A 591 20.55 28.11 -12.16
CA THR A 591 21.82 28.85 -12.20
C THR A 591 22.93 28.07 -11.49
N THR A 592 22.65 27.54 -10.29
CA THR A 592 23.62 26.76 -9.51
C THR A 592 24.04 25.50 -10.25
N ILE A 593 23.09 24.76 -10.83
CA ILE A 593 23.39 23.55 -11.59
C ILE A 593 24.16 23.86 -12.89
N ALA A 594 23.84 24.96 -13.58
CA ALA A 594 24.59 25.39 -14.76
C ALA A 594 26.04 25.72 -14.41
N GLN A 595 26.27 26.49 -13.34
CA GLN A 595 27.62 26.80 -12.86
C GLN A 595 28.41 25.54 -12.46
N LEU A 596 27.77 24.61 -11.74
CA LEU A 596 28.40 23.33 -11.37
C LEU A 596 28.75 22.45 -12.57
N ARG A 597 28.00 22.59 -13.67
CA ARG A 597 28.24 21.87 -14.93
C ARG A 597 29.16 22.64 -15.89
N GLY A 598 29.57 23.86 -15.55
CA GLY A 598 30.39 24.72 -16.41
C GLY A 598 29.64 25.28 -17.62
N GLU A 599 28.32 25.37 -17.55
CA GLU A 599 27.45 25.86 -18.63
C GLU A 599 27.09 27.34 -18.41
N PRO A 600 26.98 28.14 -19.50
CA PRO A 600 26.58 29.54 -19.41
C PRO A 600 25.12 29.67 -18.98
N LEU A 601 24.78 30.78 -18.32
CA LEU A 601 23.42 31.03 -17.80
C LEU A 601 22.38 31.06 -18.92
N GLU A 602 22.78 31.54 -20.11
CA GLU A 602 21.99 31.59 -21.33
C GLU A 602 21.50 30.19 -21.75
N ARG A 603 22.33 29.15 -21.58
CA ARG A 603 21.97 27.75 -21.83
C ARG A 603 20.88 27.28 -20.87
N ALA A 604 21.03 27.64 -19.60
CA ALA A 604 20.09 27.28 -18.55
C ALA A 604 18.72 27.96 -18.75
N TRP A 605 18.74 29.23 -19.16
CA TRP A 605 17.56 30.00 -19.56
C TRP A 605 16.90 29.42 -20.81
N GLU A 606 17.69 29.05 -21.83
CA GLU A 606 17.18 28.39 -23.03
C GLU A 606 16.42 27.11 -22.68
N ARG A 607 16.99 26.27 -21.80
CA ARG A 607 16.32 25.05 -21.34
C ARG A 607 15.02 25.36 -20.60
N LEU A 608 14.99 26.30 -19.67
CA LEU A 608 13.74 26.69 -19.01
C LEU A 608 12.66 27.08 -20.02
N ARG A 609 13.02 27.83 -21.06
CA ARG A 609 12.10 28.18 -22.15
C ARG A 609 11.67 26.98 -22.99
N THR A 610 12.59 26.06 -23.31
CA THR A 610 12.26 24.82 -24.05
C THR A 610 11.20 23.99 -23.33
N PHE A 611 11.22 23.97 -22.01
CA PHE A 611 10.27 23.22 -21.19
C PHE A 611 9.11 24.08 -20.63
N GLY A 612 8.95 25.33 -21.08
CA GLY A 612 7.83 26.20 -20.70
C GLY A 612 7.80 26.59 -19.21
N LEU A 613 8.96 26.81 -18.61
CA LEU A 613 9.14 27.15 -17.19
C LEU A 613 9.77 28.53 -16.96
N GLU A 614 9.86 29.38 -17.98
CA GLU A 614 10.43 30.73 -17.87
C GLU A 614 9.69 31.61 -16.84
N GLN A 615 8.36 31.45 -16.73
CA GLN A 615 7.53 32.20 -15.77
C GLN A 615 7.75 31.73 -14.31
N ALA A 616 8.31 30.53 -14.12
CA ALA A 616 8.57 29.96 -12.82
C ALA A 616 9.92 30.42 -12.22
N TRP A 617 10.69 31.26 -12.92
CA TRP A 617 12.05 31.66 -12.52
C TRP A 617 12.19 32.11 -11.05
N HIS A 618 11.27 32.96 -10.59
CA HIS A 618 11.27 33.46 -9.20
C HIS A 618 10.45 32.59 -8.24
N GLN A 619 9.76 31.57 -8.74
CA GLN A 619 8.90 30.72 -7.91
C GLN A 619 9.75 29.71 -7.14
N PRO A 620 9.46 29.44 -5.86
CA PRO A 620 10.06 28.34 -5.14
C PRO A 620 9.71 26.98 -5.79
N MET A 621 10.66 26.07 -5.94
CA MET A 621 10.39 24.79 -6.62
C MET A 621 9.29 23.95 -5.94
N ARG A 622 9.09 24.12 -4.62
CA ARG A 622 8.02 23.45 -3.86
C ARG A 622 6.60 23.89 -4.21
N THR A 623 6.43 25.05 -4.84
CA THR A 623 5.12 25.57 -5.25
C THR A 623 4.74 25.14 -6.66
N LEU A 624 5.65 24.47 -7.38
CA LEU A 624 5.39 23.94 -8.72
C LEU A 624 4.43 22.75 -8.66
N SER A 625 3.54 22.64 -9.64
CA SER A 625 2.72 21.43 -9.83
C SER A 625 3.60 20.21 -10.14
N GLY A 626 3.09 18.99 -9.95
CA GLY A 626 3.83 17.77 -10.29
C GLY A 626 4.36 17.76 -11.73
N GLY A 627 3.56 18.25 -12.69
CA GLY A 627 3.97 18.45 -14.08
C GLY A 627 5.11 19.45 -14.24
N MET A 628 5.03 20.58 -13.56
CA MET A 628 6.09 21.59 -13.56
C MET A 628 7.37 21.08 -12.88
N GLN A 629 7.26 20.26 -11.84
CA GLN A 629 8.41 19.62 -11.18
C GLN A 629 9.11 18.61 -12.09
N GLN A 630 8.36 17.81 -12.87
CA GLN A 630 8.94 16.89 -13.84
C GLN A 630 9.58 17.63 -15.02
N ARG A 631 8.96 18.71 -15.51
CA ARG A 631 9.58 19.60 -16.50
C ARG A 631 10.87 20.23 -15.96
N LEU A 632 10.88 20.64 -14.69
CA LEU A 632 12.08 21.15 -14.03
C LEU A 632 13.16 20.07 -13.94
N ALA A 633 12.80 18.83 -13.59
CA ALA A 633 13.76 17.73 -13.57
C ALA A 633 14.40 17.50 -14.95
N LEU A 634 13.63 17.61 -16.04
CA LEU A 634 14.16 17.55 -17.40
C LEU A 634 15.04 18.76 -17.75
N VAL A 635 14.67 19.97 -17.33
CA VAL A 635 15.53 21.16 -17.46
C VAL A 635 16.88 20.85 -16.83
N LEU A 636 16.90 20.45 -15.56
CA LEU A 636 18.14 20.15 -14.81
C LEU A 636 18.96 19.03 -15.46
N ALA A 637 18.29 17.99 -15.97
CA ALA A 637 18.94 16.87 -16.65
C ALA A 637 19.55 17.26 -18.00
N THR A 638 19.03 18.29 -18.67
CA THR A 638 19.40 18.66 -20.06
C THR A 638 20.25 19.94 -20.16
N ILE A 639 20.57 20.60 -19.04
CA ILE A 639 21.41 21.82 -19.00
C ILE A 639 22.73 21.63 -19.77
N ALA A 640 23.50 20.57 -19.47
CA ALA A 640 24.77 20.28 -20.16
C ALA A 640 24.60 19.41 -21.41
N ASP A 641 23.40 19.37 -21.96
CA ASP A 641 23.09 18.71 -23.22
C ASP A 641 23.64 17.28 -23.39
N PRO A 642 23.36 16.40 -22.42
CA PRO A 642 24.00 15.09 -22.37
C PRO A 642 23.54 14.18 -23.53
N PRO A 643 24.43 13.34 -24.08
CA PRO A 643 24.09 12.38 -25.14
C PRO A 643 23.20 11.21 -24.69
N LEU A 644 23.12 10.95 -23.38
CA LEU A 644 22.30 9.89 -22.78
C LEU A 644 21.39 10.46 -21.69
N LEU A 645 20.10 10.16 -21.80
CA LEU A 645 19.10 10.44 -20.77
C LEU A 645 18.67 9.14 -20.08
N LEU A 646 18.70 9.14 -18.75
CA LEU A 646 18.18 8.08 -17.89
C LEU A 646 16.96 8.62 -17.14
N LEU A 647 15.78 8.03 -17.36
CA LEU A 647 14.51 8.52 -16.82
C LEU A 647 13.86 7.45 -15.95
N ASP A 648 13.62 7.73 -14.68
CA ASP A 648 13.02 6.77 -13.74
C ASP A 648 11.54 7.12 -13.54
N GLU A 649 10.62 6.40 -14.19
CA GLU A 649 9.17 6.69 -14.20
C GLU A 649 8.82 8.18 -14.40
N PRO A 650 9.24 8.79 -15.53
CA PRO A 650 9.15 10.23 -15.74
C PRO A 650 7.71 10.78 -15.76
N THR A 651 6.73 9.93 -16.05
CA THR A 651 5.30 10.25 -16.13
C THR A 651 4.54 9.96 -14.83
N ALA A 652 5.23 9.50 -13.78
CA ALA A 652 4.59 9.17 -12.52
C ALA A 652 4.01 10.42 -11.84
N ASN A 653 2.81 10.28 -11.26
CA ASN A 653 2.10 11.33 -10.54
C ASN A 653 1.72 12.57 -11.39
N LEU A 654 1.62 12.39 -12.71
CA LEU A 654 1.11 13.41 -13.64
C LEU A 654 -0.34 13.13 -14.02
N ASP A 655 -1.13 14.19 -14.14
CA ASP A 655 -2.43 14.13 -14.82
C ASP A 655 -2.24 13.84 -16.32
N ALA A 656 -3.33 13.51 -17.02
CA ALA A 656 -3.29 13.09 -18.41
C ALA A 656 -2.65 14.15 -19.33
N THR A 657 -2.96 15.43 -19.13
CA THR A 657 -2.46 16.54 -19.96
C THR A 657 -0.98 16.82 -19.70
N ALA A 658 -0.56 16.88 -18.44
CA ALA A 658 0.84 17.10 -18.08
C ALA A 658 1.73 15.94 -18.54
N ARG A 659 1.20 14.70 -18.50
CA ARG A 659 1.86 13.50 -19.03
C ARG A 659 2.01 13.59 -20.55
N GLU A 660 0.97 14.01 -21.25
CA GLU A 660 0.95 14.17 -22.70
C GLU A 660 2.01 15.16 -23.17
N ASP A 661 2.03 16.35 -22.57
CA ASP A 661 3.02 17.39 -22.84
C ASP A 661 4.45 16.89 -22.58
N LEU A 662 4.66 16.11 -21.51
CA LEU A 662 5.97 15.55 -21.19
C LEU A 662 6.44 14.54 -22.25
N LEU A 663 5.54 13.64 -22.66
CA LEU A 663 5.84 12.63 -23.67
C LEU A 663 6.17 13.27 -25.02
N ALA A 664 5.42 14.30 -25.43
CA ALA A 664 5.72 15.05 -26.66
C ALA A 664 7.12 15.69 -26.65
N VAL A 665 7.58 16.16 -25.48
CA VAL A 665 8.94 16.69 -25.33
C VAL A 665 9.99 15.58 -25.39
N LEU A 666 9.76 14.45 -24.75
CA LEU A 666 10.68 13.30 -24.79
C LEU A 666 10.77 12.68 -26.19
N GLU A 667 9.66 12.64 -26.93
CA GLU A 667 9.63 12.23 -28.34
C GLU A 667 10.49 13.15 -29.20
N ARG A 668 10.35 14.47 -29.03
CA ARG A 668 11.19 15.44 -29.74
C ARG A 668 12.68 15.22 -29.46
N LEU A 669 13.05 15.02 -28.20
CA LEU A 669 14.44 14.74 -27.82
C LEU A 669 14.95 13.43 -28.45
N ARG A 670 14.12 12.38 -28.50
CA ARG A 670 14.44 11.14 -29.21
C ARG A 670 14.65 11.39 -30.70
N ASP A 671 13.74 12.13 -31.33
CA ASP A 671 13.76 12.40 -32.77
C ASP A 671 14.94 13.30 -33.18
N GLU A 672 15.44 14.12 -32.25
CA GLU A 672 16.73 14.84 -32.35
C GLU A 672 17.96 13.93 -32.21
N GLY A 673 17.77 12.61 -32.07
CA GLY A 673 18.84 11.60 -32.01
C GLY A 673 19.40 11.34 -30.61
N ARG A 674 18.71 11.76 -29.54
CA ARG A 674 19.15 11.48 -28.17
C ARG A 674 18.95 10.01 -27.82
N THR A 675 19.92 9.45 -27.10
CA THR A 675 19.76 8.12 -26.51
C THR A 675 18.98 8.24 -25.21
N ILE A 676 17.88 7.50 -25.07
CA ILE A 676 17.01 7.55 -23.89
C ILE A 676 16.87 6.15 -23.31
N VAL A 677 17.07 5.99 -22.01
CA VAL A 677 16.68 4.76 -21.29
C VAL A 677 15.71 5.17 -20.21
N PHE A 678 14.50 4.61 -20.24
CA PHE A 678 13.45 4.99 -19.30
C PHE A 678 12.80 3.79 -18.63
N ALA A 679 12.52 3.90 -17.35
CA ALA A 679 11.68 2.94 -16.63
C ALA A 679 10.22 3.37 -16.71
N SER A 680 9.33 2.46 -17.08
CA SER A 680 7.88 2.69 -16.96
C SER A 680 7.17 1.36 -16.70
N HIS A 681 6.02 1.42 -16.03
CA HIS A 681 5.09 0.31 -15.90
C HIS A 681 3.82 0.54 -16.74
N ARG A 682 3.69 1.71 -17.39
CA ARG A 682 2.53 2.11 -18.20
C ARG A 682 2.76 1.76 -19.67
N PRO A 683 1.91 0.93 -20.28
CA PRO A 683 2.04 0.55 -21.70
C PRO A 683 2.10 1.76 -22.64
N ASP A 684 1.26 2.77 -22.40
CA ASP A 684 1.17 3.96 -23.25
C ASP A 684 2.47 4.78 -23.34
N ASP A 685 3.26 4.85 -22.25
CA ASP A 685 4.58 5.52 -22.27
C ASP A 685 5.55 4.74 -23.16
N VAL A 686 5.50 3.41 -23.03
CA VAL A 686 6.38 2.47 -23.72
C VAL A 686 6.07 2.50 -25.22
N TRP A 687 4.80 2.46 -25.60
CA TRP A 687 4.37 2.45 -27.00
C TRP A 687 4.70 3.73 -27.74
N ARG A 688 4.66 4.85 -27.02
CA ARG A 688 4.91 6.16 -27.60
C ARG A 688 6.37 6.49 -27.75
N LEU A 689 7.16 6.26 -26.70
CA LEU A 689 8.54 6.71 -26.64
C LEU A 689 9.54 5.64 -27.09
N ALA A 690 9.30 4.36 -26.77
CA ALA A 690 10.32 3.32 -26.95
C ALA A 690 10.52 2.95 -28.41
N THR A 691 11.78 2.79 -28.80
CA THR A 691 12.18 2.05 -30.01
C THR A 691 12.51 0.59 -29.69
N ARG A 692 12.71 0.26 -28.41
CA ARG A 692 13.01 -1.08 -27.93
C ARG A 692 12.56 -1.26 -26.49
N VAL A 693 12.03 -2.43 -26.15
CA VAL A 693 11.48 -2.74 -24.83
C VAL A 693 12.23 -3.93 -24.23
N LEU A 694 12.72 -3.74 -23.01
CA LEU A 694 13.32 -4.75 -22.16
C LEU A 694 12.34 -5.07 -21.03
N ARG A 695 11.71 -6.24 -21.09
CA ARG A 695 10.74 -6.67 -20.07
C ARG A 695 11.47 -7.33 -18.91
N LEU A 696 11.31 -6.75 -17.73
CA LEU A 696 11.88 -7.23 -16.47
C LEU A 696 10.79 -7.86 -15.60
N GLN A 697 11.10 -9.01 -15.03
CA GLN A 697 10.24 -9.70 -14.07
C GLN A 697 11.13 -10.43 -13.07
N ASP A 698 10.86 -10.23 -11.77
CA ASP A 698 11.60 -10.86 -10.66
C ASP A 698 13.12 -10.75 -10.78
N GLY A 699 13.63 -9.59 -11.21
CA GLY A 699 15.06 -9.31 -11.34
C GLY A 699 15.74 -9.92 -12.56
N HIS A 700 14.97 -10.56 -13.46
CA HIS A 700 15.46 -11.16 -14.70
C HIS A 700 14.93 -10.41 -15.92
N LEU A 701 15.71 -10.41 -17.01
CA LEU A 701 15.25 -9.98 -18.32
C LEU A 701 14.51 -11.15 -18.97
N VAL A 702 13.18 -11.07 -19.04
CA VAL A 702 12.33 -12.19 -19.50
C VAL A 702 11.98 -12.09 -20.98
N ALA A 703 11.98 -10.88 -21.54
CA ALA A 703 11.73 -10.68 -22.96
C ALA A 703 12.36 -9.37 -23.46
N GLU A 704 12.62 -9.35 -24.76
CA GLU A 704 13.15 -8.20 -25.46
C GLU A 704 12.43 -8.05 -26.80
N SER A 705 11.98 -6.83 -27.13
CA SER A 705 11.35 -6.53 -28.42
C SER A 705 11.88 -5.22 -29.00
N ARG A 706 12.26 -5.24 -30.28
CA ARG A 706 12.53 -4.05 -31.10
C ARG A 706 11.33 -3.66 -31.98
N SER A 707 10.35 -4.56 -32.11
CA SER A 707 9.07 -4.26 -32.70
C SER A 707 8.18 -3.69 -31.60
N VAL A 708 8.29 -2.38 -31.38
CA VAL A 708 7.30 -1.67 -30.59
C VAL A 708 6.09 -1.56 -31.51
N PHE A 709 5.05 -2.35 -31.25
CA PHE A 709 3.78 -2.25 -31.94
C PHE A 709 3.41 -0.77 -32.05
N GLN A 710 3.39 -0.22 -33.27
CA GLN A 710 2.64 1.00 -33.54
C GLN A 710 1.20 0.57 -33.76
N PRO A 711 0.25 0.84 -32.84
CA PRO A 711 -1.15 0.81 -33.21
C PRO A 711 -1.43 2.12 -33.94
N LYS A 712 -0.93 2.26 -35.18
CA LYS A 712 -1.60 3.17 -36.11
C LYS A 712 -2.68 2.35 -36.80
N GLN A 713 -3.92 2.75 -36.51
CA GLN A 713 -5.19 2.30 -37.08
C GLN A 713 -5.94 1.23 -36.28
N ASP A 714 -6.47 1.62 -35.13
CA ASP A 714 -7.92 1.70 -35.03
C ASP A 714 -8.26 3.12 -34.59
N VAL A 715 -8.97 3.87 -35.42
CA VAL A 715 -9.45 5.20 -35.04
C VAL A 715 -10.40 4.99 -33.86
N GLN A 716 -9.90 5.23 -32.65
CA GLN A 716 -10.71 5.29 -31.46
C GLN A 716 -11.70 6.45 -31.66
N GLN A 717 -12.99 6.17 -31.51
CA GLN A 717 -14.04 7.17 -31.57
C GLN A 717 -14.51 7.42 -30.14
N LEU A 718 -14.84 8.67 -29.84
CA LEU A 718 -15.41 9.02 -28.55
C LEU A 718 -16.93 8.84 -28.65
N LEU A 719 -17.43 7.79 -28.01
CA LEU A 719 -18.86 7.54 -27.88
C LEU A 719 -19.38 8.31 -26.66
N VAL A 720 -20.15 9.36 -26.89
CA VAL A 720 -20.80 10.15 -25.85
C VAL A 720 -22.21 9.63 -25.66
N LEU A 721 -22.52 9.14 -24.45
CA LEU A 721 -23.81 8.58 -24.07
C LEU A 721 -24.53 9.53 -23.12
N GLN A 722 -25.77 9.89 -23.45
CA GLN A 722 -26.66 10.60 -22.54
C GLN A 722 -27.54 9.59 -21.80
N LEU A 723 -27.44 9.58 -20.48
CA LEU A 723 -28.15 8.64 -19.61
C LEU A 723 -28.98 9.43 -18.58
N GLU A 724 -29.81 8.73 -17.81
CA GLU A 724 -30.44 9.32 -16.62
C GLU A 724 -29.37 9.61 -15.56
N GLU A 725 -29.57 10.64 -14.73
CA GLU A 725 -28.55 11.10 -13.76
C GLU A 725 -28.13 9.99 -12.78
N GLU A 726 -29.09 9.19 -12.33
CA GLU A 726 -28.89 8.03 -11.45
C GLU A 726 -28.10 6.90 -12.12
N ALA A 727 -28.10 6.85 -13.46
CA ALA A 727 -27.44 5.82 -14.26
C ALA A 727 -26.02 6.21 -14.74
N LEU A 728 -25.59 7.46 -14.56
CA LEU A 728 -24.28 7.94 -15.02
C LEU A 728 -23.12 7.20 -14.34
N GLN A 729 -23.17 7.05 -13.02
CA GLN A 729 -22.11 6.37 -12.26
C GLN A 729 -22.10 4.86 -12.51
N PRO A 730 -23.24 4.14 -12.42
CA PRO A 730 -23.29 2.71 -12.74
C PRO A 730 -22.83 2.39 -14.17
N ALA A 731 -23.21 3.22 -15.15
CA ALA A 731 -22.79 3.04 -16.53
C ALA A 731 -21.29 3.24 -16.72
N THR A 732 -20.72 4.29 -16.12
CA THR A 732 -19.28 4.57 -16.18
C THR A 732 -18.48 3.42 -15.59
N HIS A 733 -18.93 2.89 -14.44
CA HIS A 733 -18.30 1.75 -13.78
C HIS A 733 -18.42 0.45 -14.58
N LEU A 734 -19.62 0.13 -15.10
CA LEU A 734 -19.85 -1.07 -15.90
C LEU A 734 -18.95 -1.09 -17.15
N LEU A 735 -18.91 0.04 -17.87
CA LEU A 735 -18.12 0.17 -19.09
C LEU A 735 -16.62 0.09 -18.79
N SER A 736 -16.18 0.71 -17.69
CA SER A 736 -14.79 0.59 -17.22
C SER A 736 -14.41 -0.84 -16.85
N ALA A 737 -15.31 -1.56 -16.18
CA ALA A 737 -15.10 -2.96 -15.80
C ALA A 737 -14.99 -3.91 -17.01
N HIS A 738 -15.62 -3.55 -18.14
CA HIS A 738 -15.53 -4.29 -19.41
C HIS A 738 -14.43 -3.78 -20.36
N GLY A 739 -13.45 -3.05 -19.80
CA GLY A 739 -12.25 -2.64 -20.51
C GLY A 739 -12.45 -1.47 -21.47
N PHE A 740 -13.53 -0.70 -21.32
CA PHE A 740 -13.66 0.60 -21.99
C PHE A 740 -13.08 1.70 -21.14
N LEU A 741 -12.42 2.69 -21.76
CA LEU A 741 -12.09 3.93 -21.05
C LEU A 741 -13.36 4.79 -21.00
N ALA A 742 -14.12 4.66 -19.91
CA ALA A 742 -15.36 5.39 -19.68
C ALA A 742 -15.18 6.41 -18.55
N TYR A 743 -15.63 7.64 -18.78
CA TYR A 743 -15.56 8.71 -17.79
C TYR A 743 -16.74 9.65 -17.94
N ARG A 744 -17.15 10.25 -16.83
CA ARG A 744 -18.29 11.17 -16.78
C ARG A 744 -17.84 12.60 -17.07
N VAL A 745 -18.61 13.31 -17.90
CA VAL A 745 -18.49 14.76 -18.10
C VAL A 745 -19.87 15.37 -18.02
N GLY A 746 -20.16 16.10 -16.95
CA GLY A 746 -21.50 16.66 -16.70
C GLY A 746 -22.58 15.59 -16.58
N HIS A 747 -23.58 15.63 -17.49
CA HIS A 747 -24.68 14.67 -17.61
C HIS A 747 -24.45 13.63 -18.73
N GLU A 748 -23.21 13.47 -19.20
CA GLU A 748 -22.84 12.54 -20.25
C GLU A 748 -21.79 11.53 -19.75
N VAL A 749 -21.85 10.31 -20.26
CA VAL A 749 -20.79 9.30 -20.11
C VAL A 749 -20.03 9.21 -21.42
N ARG A 750 -18.74 9.50 -21.39
CA ARG A 750 -17.85 9.46 -22.56
C ARG A 750 -17.07 8.16 -22.53
N VAL A 751 -17.13 7.42 -23.62
CA VAL A 751 -16.56 6.08 -23.74
C VAL A 751 -15.66 6.04 -24.95
N LEU A 752 -14.38 5.74 -24.74
CA LEU A 752 -13.47 5.52 -25.84
C LEU A 752 -13.76 4.14 -26.44
N VAL A 753 -14.15 4.10 -27.72
CA VAL A 753 -14.50 2.85 -28.43
C VAL A 753 -13.68 2.71 -29.70
N THR A 754 -13.33 1.48 -30.06
CA THR A 754 -12.79 1.16 -31.39
C THR A 754 -13.94 0.96 -32.39
N ARG A 755 -13.67 1.03 -33.70
CA ARG A 755 -14.71 0.91 -34.74
C ARG A 755 -15.49 -0.40 -34.68
N ASP A 756 -14.82 -1.48 -34.28
CA ASP A 756 -15.36 -2.83 -34.11
C ASP A 756 -16.14 -3.01 -32.80
N ARG A 757 -15.82 -2.24 -31.74
CA ARG A 757 -16.45 -2.34 -30.42
C ARG A 757 -17.48 -1.24 -30.11
N LYS A 758 -17.81 -0.35 -31.06
CA LYS A 758 -18.74 0.78 -30.83
C LYS A 758 -20.16 0.39 -30.38
N ALA A 759 -20.62 -0.81 -30.70
CA ALA A 759 -21.95 -1.29 -30.32
C ALA A 759 -21.97 -1.94 -28.92
N GLU A 760 -20.81 -2.40 -28.43
CA GLU A 760 -20.68 -3.18 -27.19
C GLU A 760 -21.08 -2.40 -25.93
N PRO A 761 -20.75 -1.10 -25.77
CA PRO A 761 -21.26 -0.30 -24.65
C PRO A 761 -22.78 -0.30 -24.54
N PHE A 762 -23.50 -0.25 -25.67
CA PHE A 762 -24.96 -0.28 -25.66
C PHE A 762 -25.51 -1.62 -25.18
N PHE A 763 -24.88 -2.74 -25.61
CA PHE A 763 -25.28 -4.08 -25.18
C PHE A 763 -25.03 -4.30 -23.68
N LEU A 764 -23.89 -3.84 -23.17
CA LEU A 764 -23.55 -3.93 -21.75
C LEU A 764 -24.56 -3.15 -20.89
N LEU A 765 -24.85 -1.91 -21.27
CA LEU A 765 -25.80 -1.06 -20.55
C LEU A 765 -27.23 -1.62 -20.61
N ALA A 766 -27.67 -2.10 -21.78
CA ALA A 766 -28.99 -2.71 -21.92
C ALA A 766 -29.15 -3.98 -21.06
N ARG A 767 -28.09 -4.78 -20.91
CA ARG A 767 -28.11 -6.03 -20.13
C ARG A 767 -28.37 -5.79 -18.64
N VAL A 768 -27.97 -4.63 -18.12
CA VAL A 768 -28.21 -4.23 -16.72
C VAL A 768 -29.38 -3.26 -16.57
N GLY A 769 -30.19 -3.07 -17.62
CA GLY A 769 -31.37 -2.22 -17.59
C GLY A 769 -31.10 -0.71 -17.65
N ILE A 770 -29.86 -0.30 -17.95
CA ILE A 770 -29.53 1.14 -18.11
C ILE A 770 -29.96 1.59 -19.50
N ARG A 771 -30.93 2.52 -19.53
CA ARG A 771 -31.45 3.08 -20.78
C ARG A 771 -30.57 4.24 -21.27
N VAL A 772 -30.06 4.11 -22.50
CA VAL A 772 -29.40 5.23 -23.20
C VAL A 772 -30.48 6.14 -23.79
N ARG A 773 -30.49 7.42 -23.38
CA ARG A 773 -31.46 8.43 -23.86
C ARG A 773 -31.07 8.97 -25.23
N ASP A 774 -29.80 9.27 -25.42
CA ASP A 774 -29.23 9.75 -26.68
C ASP A 774 -27.75 9.36 -26.77
N PHE A 775 -27.16 9.39 -27.97
CA PHE A 775 -25.73 9.18 -28.16
C PHE A 775 -25.16 9.95 -29.35
N ARG A 776 -23.88 10.32 -29.27
CA ARG A 776 -23.13 10.84 -30.43
C ARG A 776 -21.75 10.22 -30.50
N LEU A 777 -21.24 10.06 -31.72
CA LEU A 777 -19.88 9.63 -32.00
C LEU A 777 -19.07 10.84 -32.45
N GLU A 778 -18.09 11.21 -31.64
CA GLU A 778 -17.12 12.25 -31.98
C GLU A 778 -15.86 11.57 -32.53
N ALA A 779 -15.25 12.14 -33.57
CA ALA A 779 -13.91 11.75 -33.95
C ALA A 779 -13.00 12.06 -32.75
N SER A 780 -12.19 11.09 -32.33
CA SER A 780 -11.06 11.40 -31.48
C SER A 780 -10.10 12.22 -32.34
N ASP A 781 -10.28 13.54 -32.40
CA ASP A 781 -9.23 14.44 -32.87
C ASP A 781 -7.99 14.05 -32.08
N GLY A 782 -6.97 13.54 -32.79
CA GLY A 782 -5.87 12.77 -32.21
C GLY A 782 -5.38 13.38 -30.90
N TRP A 783 -5.72 12.72 -29.79
CA TRP A 783 -5.33 13.08 -28.44
C TRP A 783 -3.97 12.51 -28.13
#